data_AF-A0A7V7VJL6-F1
#
_entry.id   AF-A0A7V7VJL6-F1
#
_cell.length_a   1.000
_cell.length_b   1.000
_cell.length_c   1.000
_cell.angle_alpha   90.00
_cell.angle_beta   90.00
_cell.angle_gamma   90.00
#
_symmetry.space_group_name_H-M   'P 1'
#
loop_
_entity.id
_entity.type
_entity.pdbx_description
1 polymer ?
#
loop_
_entity_poly.entity_id
_entity_poly.type
_entity_poly.pdbx_seq_one_letter_code
_entity_poly.pdbx_strand_id
1 'polypeptide(L)'
;MLISLKPLSFLPFLAVLCQLVTHAAAEEVRLSALNLSRTQQGTGKPGTDHSTDGKPLRIAGQAFAHGLGTNAPSLLHLDLQGGCSRFTAKVGIDDEGQANKSGGSVEFIIEGDHKVLWCSPLMRGGMAAQAVDLDLSGVKLLALRVTDGFDGTENDHADWAEAVFQVSGAKPATVAAPPAPPRWLLGDDLTTVWPVSQDARLPHADFIEQGGLRVGQVVAYRIDAKRALTLKRSVIWPSLRTGNNGMFNGLIRHYAPQEIEPAVTVDAAPLGAICVERVLLDGTLTIQGRAGHDLRVTRCAFPSTTLPTAIDRWTLHNTGKVAHTVAVAPLSLKYEEKGPYGLNVTEVSCTAPVTTVLEPGKEMSFAVLFRGRLDSETPAQLDLAAEEKARRSYVSGIQRDLRLETPEPELDRAFSFCKLRVAEAINATRGGMMLAPGGLAYYAAAWCNDNVEYAGPFFPFLGEKNGNQASLDTYRLFQKHMQPDFKTMPSSLHSEGIGLGSADGDRGDAAMYAYGCARFCLARGDQAIAKELWPAIAWCLEYSRRQTTPDGVIASNTDELEGRLPTGKANLSTSSLYYGGLRSAADLGRVLGFAAEARSYDEQADAMAKAIDKYFAATVAGFNTYRYYDGNDVLRSWICLPLCMGLKERRDGTIAALFSPQLWTSDGLASQAGDLAFWDRSTLYGLRGVLQAGATTTALPYLSAYTRRRLLGEHVPYPVEAWPEGDQRHLSSESGLYCRIFTEGLFGMLPTGLDRFRCTPRLPDGWPRMALRSVRAFNRNFDVVVERRGKLQHLSVIQGGKIIAENDLKAGESAEVCLP
;
A
#
# COMPACT_ATOMS: atom_id res chain seq x y z
N MET A 1 -66.84 -14.16 72.58
CA MET A 1 -66.69 -13.78 73.99
C MET A 1 -65.82 -12.52 74.00
N LEU A 2 -66.45 -11.33 73.88
CA LEU A 2 -66.51 -10.26 74.91
C LEU A 2 -65.10 -9.86 75.43
N ILE A 3 -64.60 -8.61 75.48
CA ILE A 3 -65.13 -7.24 75.35
C ILE A 3 -63.92 -6.29 75.23
N SER A 4 -63.98 -5.36 74.27
CA SER A 4 -63.79 -3.89 74.39
C SER A 4 -62.56 -3.27 75.07
N LEU A 5 -61.92 -2.31 74.38
CA LEU A 5 -61.98 -0.87 74.70
C LEU A 5 -61.31 -0.03 73.58
N LYS A 6 -62.06 0.95 73.04
CA LYS A 6 -61.61 2.13 72.27
C LYS A 6 -61.23 3.27 73.26
N PRO A 7 -60.77 4.49 72.86
CA PRO A 7 -60.44 5.06 71.53
C PRO A 7 -59.13 5.92 71.52
N LEU A 8 -58.68 6.43 70.36
CA LEU A 8 -58.54 7.87 70.05
C LEU A 8 -57.90 8.10 68.67
N SER A 9 -58.39 9.13 67.99
CA SER A 9 -58.02 9.63 66.66
C SER A 9 -56.72 10.46 66.64
N PHE A 10 -55.87 10.28 65.63
CA PHE A 10 -54.94 11.32 65.14
C PHE A 10 -54.65 11.11 63.64
N LEU A 11 -54.83 12.16 62.83
CA LEU A 11 -54.32 12.26 61.44
C LEU A 11 -52.78 12.27 61.46
N PRO A 12 -52.10 11.73 60.42
CA PRO A 12 -50.75 12.15 60.09
C PRO A 12 -50.70 13.02 58.81
N PHE A 13 -49.78 13.98 58.87
CA PHE A 13 -49.34 14.93 57.87
C PHE A 13 -48.95 14.30 56.51
N LEU A 14 -49.30 14.99 55.42
CA LEU A 14 -48.76 14.77 54.08
C LEU A 14 -47.42 15.52 53.96
N ALA A 15 -46.31 14.80 53.81
CA ALA A 15 -45.00 15.37 53.48
C ALA A 15 -44.70 15.13 52.00
N VAL A 16 -44.64 16.20 51.20
CA VAL A 16 -44.18 16.19 49.82
C VAL A 16 -42.65 16.13 49.84
N LEU A 17 -42.08 15.01 49.40
CA LEU A 17 -40.65 14.87 49.16
C LEU A 17 -40.32 15.46 47.78
N CYS A 18 -39.76 16.67 47.76
CA CYS A 18 -39.10 17.21 46.58
C CYS A 18 -37.76 16.48 46.42
N GLN A 19 -37.65 15.56 45.46
CA GLN A 19 -36.36 14.99 45.07
C GLN A 19 -35.56 16.07 44.33
N LEU A 20 -34.58 16.66 45.02
CA LEU A 20 -33.51 17.44 44.40
C LEU A 20 -32.65 16.51 43.55
N VAL A 21 -32.87 16.51 42.23
CA VAL A 21 -31.87 16.02 41.28
C VAL A 21 -30.75 17.06 41.25
N THR A 22 -29.67 16.81 41.99
CA THR A 22 -28.44 17.57 41.84
C THR A 22 -27.85 17.25 40.46
N HIS A 23 -28.03 18.12 39.48
CA HIS A 23 -27.19 18.12 38.29
C HIS A 23 -25.77 18.49 38.75
N ALA A 24 -24.86 17.52 38.77
CA ALA A 24 -23.43 17.84 38.82
C ALA A 24 -23.13 18.75 37.62
N ALA A 25 -22.45 19.88 37.86
CA ALA A 25 -22.00 20.75 36.77
C ALA A 25 -21.14 19.91 35.81
N ALA A 26 -21.48 19.91 34.52
CA ALA A 26 -20.70 19.19 33.52
C ALA A 26 -19.25 19.72 33.55
N GLU A 27 -18.30 18.82 33.77
CA GLU A 27 -16.87 19.17 33.79
C GLU A 27 -16.42 19.45 32.36
N GLU A 28 -15.70 20.55 32.14
CA GLU A 28 -15.13 20.85 30.81
C GLU A 28 -13.70 20.33 30.71
N VAL A 29 -13.43 19.56 29.65
CA VAL A 29 -12.09 19.04 29.33
C VAL A 29 -11.66 19.59 27.97
N ARG A 30 -10.57 20.35 27.93
CA ARG A 30 -9.99 20.86 26.67
C ARG A 30 -9.28 19.74 25.92
N LEU A 31 -9.38 19.73 24.60
CA LEU A 31 -8.61 18.82 23.73
C LEU A 31 -7.10 18.97 23.97
N SER A 32 -6.62 20.21 24.08
CA SER A 32 -5.20 20.51 24.30
C SER A 32 -4.66 20.12 25.68
N ALA A 33 -5.53 19.76 26.63
CA ALA A 33 -5.13 19.20 27.92
C ALA A 33 -4.90 17.68 27.88
N LEU A 34 -5.23 17.02 26.77
CA LEU A 34 -5.04 15.58 26.60
C LEU A 34 -3.62 15.25 26.10
N ASN A 35 -3.25 13.98 26.16
CA ASN A 35 -2.00 13.51 25.55
C ASN A 35 -2.14 13.41 24.03
N LEU A 36 -1.70 14.42 23.29
CA LEU A 36 -1.84 14.49 21.83
C LEU A 36 -0.71 13.79 21.03
N SER A 37 0.18 13.03 21.70
CA SER A 37 1.28 12.31 21.03
C SER A 37 0.85 11.25 20.01
N ARG A 38 -0.45 10.90 19.98
CA ARG A 38 -1.04 9.92 19.04
C ARG A 38 -1.65 10.56 17.79
N THR A 39 -1.61 11.89 17.65
CA THR A 39 -2.09 12.57 16.45
C THR A 39 -1.23 12.17 15.26
N GLN A 40 -1.87 11.61 14.23
CA GLN A 40 -1.25 11.33 12.94
C GLN A 40 -1.42 12.56 12.06
N GLN A 41 -0.39 12.91 11.29
CA GLN A 41 -0.47 14.00 10.31
C GLN A 41 0.56 13.82 9.20
N GLY A 42 0.37 14.55 8.09
CA GLY A 42 1.27 14.56 6.95
C GLY A 42 2.68 15.00 7.34
N THR A 43 2.92 16.28 7.61
CA THR A 43 4.27 16.76 7.90
C THR A 43 4.40 17.39 9.29
N GLY A 44 5.62 17.41 9.82
CA GLY A 44 5.93 18.06 11.09
C GLY A 44 5.34 17.37 12.32
N LYS A 45 5.26 18.11 13.43
CA LYS A 45 4.63 17.65 14.69
C LYS A 45 3.38 18.47 15.01
N PRO A 46 2.35 17.86 15.61
CA PRO A 46 1.14 18.58 15.99
C PRO A 46 1.48 19.63 17.04
N GLY A 47 0.88 20.82 16.92
CA GLY A 47 1.06 21.91 17.87
C GLY A 47 -0.02 21.88 18.96
N THR A 48 0.39 21.95 20.22
CA THR A 48 -0.54 22.01 21.38
C THR A 48 -0.59 23.45 21.89
N ASP A 49 -1.74 24.12 21.74
CA ASP A 49 -1.91 25.57 22.00
C ASP A 49 -0.99 26.46 21.11
N HIS A 50 -0.51 25.90 19.99
CA HIS A 50 0.23 26.58 18.93
C HIS A 50 0.00 25.86 17.61
N SER A 51 0.29 26.53 16.50
CA SER A 51 0.26 25.99 15.14
C SER A 51 1.40 24.98 14.91
N THR A 52 1.46 24.36 13.73
CA THR A 52 2.52 23.38 13.43
C THR A 52 3.92 23.98 13.33
N ASP A 53 4.07 25.27 13.01
CA ASP A 53 5.37 25.97 13.06
C ASP A 53 5.69 26.56 14.44
N GLY A 54 4.85 26.35 15.47
CA GLY A 54 5.06 26.93 16.79
C GLY A 54 4.59 28.38 16.96
N LYS A 55 3.74 28.89 16.05
CA LYS A 55 3.13 30.22 16.13
C LYS A 55 1.81 30.17 16.91
N PRO A 56 1.26 31.32 17.37
CA PRO A 56 -0.07 31.34 17.96
C PRO A 56 -1.14 30.89 16.95
N LEU A 57 -2.08 30.04 17.39
CA LEU A 57 -3.23 29.60 16.60
C LEU A 57 -4.04 30.80 16.12
N ARG A 58 -4.21 30.94 14.79
CA ARG A 58 -4.89 32.09 14.18
C ARG A 58 -5.70 31.69 12.97
N ILE A 59 -7.00 32.00 12.96
CA ILE A 59 -7.87 31.77 11.81
C ILE A 59 -8.46 33.11 11.36
N ALA A 60 -8.16 33.53 10.13
CA ALA A 60 -8.65 34.77 9.52
C ALA A 60 -8.40 36.01 10.41
N GLY A 61 -7.20 36.09 10.99
CA GLY A 61 -6.75 37.16 11.87
C GLY A 61 -7.17 37.03 13.33
N GLN A 62 -8.11 36.14 13.66
CA GLN A 62 -8.54 35.91 15.04
C GLN A 62 -7.59 34.93 15.74
N ALA A 63 -7.00 35.36 16.87
CA ALA A 63 -6.15 34.52 17.70
C ALA A 63 -6.97 33.65 18.66
N PHE A 64 -6.49 32.43 18.90
CA PHE A 64 -7.04 31.48 19.86
C PHE A 64 -5.95 31.08 20.86
N ALA A 65 -6.33 30.92 22.13
CA ALA A 65 -5.38 30.64 23.20
C ALA A 65 -5.14 29.14 23.35
N HIS A 66 -6.18 28.33 23.08
CA HIS A 66 -6.12 26.89 23.24
C HIS A 66 -6.56 26.16 21.97
N GLY A 67 -5.95 25.00 21.72
CA GLY A 67 -6.33 24.15 20.60
C GLY A 67 -5.26 23.18 20.15
N LEU A 68 -5.50 22.58 19.00
CA LEU A 68 -4.58 21.66 18.33
C LEU A 68 -4.34 22.15 16.90
N GLY A 69 -3.10 22.56 16.60
CA GLY A 69 -2.64 22.85 15.24
C GLY A 69 -2.13 21.59 14.55
N THR A 70 -2.55 21.36 13.31
CA THR A 70 -2.21 20.16 12.53
C THR A 70 -1.85 20.50 11.09
N ASN A 71 -1.15 19.60 10.41
CA ASN A 71 -0.95 19.65 8.97
C ASN A 71 -1.78 18.53 8.29
N ALA A 72 -2.53 18.84 7.25
CA ALA A 72 -3.36 17.85 6.58
C ALA A 72 -2.54 16.87 5.71
N PRO A 73 -3.05 15.64 5.52
CA PRO A 73 -4.17 15.06 6.24
C PRO A 73 -3.77 14.73 7.68
N SER A 74 -4.69 14.90 8.63
CA SER A 74 -4.47 14.58 10.05
C SER A 74 -5.60 13.79 10.67
N LEU A 75 -5.28 12.98 11.69
CA LEU A 75 -6.23 12.09 12.35
C LEU A 75 -5.88 11.88 13.82
N LEU A 76 -6.86 12.09 14.70
CA LEU A 76 -6.77 11.79 16.12
C LEU A 76 -7.99 10.98 16.59
N HIS A 77 -7.74 9.85 17.24
CA HIS A 77 -8.78 9.03 17.85
C HIS A 77 -8.85 9.24 19.36
N LEU A 78 -10.06 9.36 19.88
CA LEU A 78 -10.35 9.51 21.30
C LEU A 78 -11.36 8.45 21.75
N ASP A 79 -11.03 7.72 22.81
CA ASP A 79 -12.01 6.95 23.57
C ASP A 79 -12.69 7.89 24.57
N LEU A 80 -13.98 8.12 24.36
CA LEU A 80 -14.83 8.93 25.20
C LEU A 80 -15.40 8.14 26.38
N GLN A 81 -15.32 6.80 26.32
CA GLN A 81 -15.91 5.88 27.31
C GLN A 81 -17.40 6.14 27.61
N GLY A 82 -18.11 6.79 26.69
CA GLY A 82 -19.49 7.24 26.87
C GLY A 82 -19.69 8.35 27.91
N GLY A 83 -18.61 8.97 28.42
CA GLY A 83 -18.65 9.99 29.48
C GLY A 83 -18.79 11.43 28.99
N CYS A 84 -18.73 11.66 27.67
CA CYS A 84 -18.86 12.99 27.06
C CYS A 84 -20.29 13.19 26.54
N SER A 85 -20.92 14.32 26.85
CA SER A 85 -22.25 14.68 26.34
C SER A 85 -22.21 15.68 25.20
N ARG A 86 -21.14 16.46 25.05
CA ARG A 86 -21.04 17.48 24.02
C ARG A 86 -19.60 17.75 23.61
N PHE A 87 -19.39 18.15 22.37
CA PHE A 87 -18.12 18.69 21.87
C PHE A 87 -18.36 20.00 21.12
N THR A 88 -17.58 21.01 21.46
CA THR A 88 -17.60 22.33 20.80
C THR A 88 -16.20 22.72 20.37
N ALA A 89 -16.06 23.35 19.21
CA ALA A 89 -14.78 23.85 18.70
C ALA A 89 -15.00 24.98 17.69
N LYS A 90 -13.90 25.62 17.27
CA LYS A 90 -13.82 26.47 16.09
C LYS A 90 -12.73 25.92 15.18
N VAL A 91 -13.05 25.70 13.92
CA VAL A 91 -12.12 25.07 12.98
C VAL A 91 -11.85 25.95 11.75
N GLY A 92 -10.64 25.89 11.22
CA GLY A 92 -10.26 26.66 10.05
C GLY A 92 -8.78 26.50 9.69
N ILE A 93 -8.39 27.09 8.57
CA ILE A 93 -6.99 27.12 8.14
C ILE A 93 -6.23 28.16 8.96
N ASP A 94 -5.06 27.78 9.47
CA ASP A 94 -4.18 28.66 10.23
C ASP A 94 -3.54 29.72 9.31
N ASP A 95 -3.39 30.94 9.83
CA ASP A 95 -2.84 32.08 9.10
C ASP A 95 -1.34 31.92 8.77
N GLU A 96 -0.62 30.97 9.38
CA GLU A 96 0.82 30.79 9.20
C GLU A 96 1.22 30.40 7.78
N GLY A 97 0.37 29.65 7.07
CA GLY A 97 0.61 29.20 5.70
C GLY A 97 0.34 30.27 4.64
N GLN A 98 -0.18 31.45 5.01
CA GLN A 98 -0.70 32.46 4.07
C GLN A 98 0.37 33.37 3.45
N ALA A 99 1.65 33.19 3.77
CA ALA A 99 2.74 33.99 3.19
C ALA A 99 2.95 33.73 1.68
N ASN A 100 2.47 32.59 1.17
CA ASN A 100 2.55 32.18 -0.23
C ASN A 100 1.16 32.23 -0.88
N LYS A 101 1.06 32.70 -2.13
CA LYS A 101 -0.21 33.03 -2.82
C LYS A 101 -1.14 31.84 -3.15
N SER A 102 -0.79 30.62 -2.77
CA SER A 102 -1.62 29.41 -2.82
C SER A 102 -2.04 29.04 -1.38
N GLY A 103 -3.09 29.66 -0.86
CA GLY A 103 -3.61 29.27 0.46
C GLY A 103 -4.11 27.82 0.44
N GLY A 104 -3.92 27.09 1.55
CA GLY A 104 -4.34 25.68 1.68
C GLY A 104 -5.86 25.47 1.55
N SER A 105 -6.28 24.22 1.48
CA SER A 105 -7.68 23.80 1.39
C SER A 105 -7.94 22.50 2.17
N VAL A 106 -8.88 22.54 3.12
CA VAL A 106 -9.14 21.40 4.02
C VAL A 106 -10.62 21.19 4.29
N GLU A 107 -11.00 19.96 4.62
CA GLU A 107 -12.29 19.66 5.25
C GLU A 107 -12.04 19.07 6.65
N PHE A 108 -12.80 19.54 7.63
CA PHE A 108 -12.82 19.00 8.97
C PHE A 108 -13.96 18.00 9.10
N ILE A 109 -13.65 16.79 9.54
CA ILE A 109 -14.62 15.70 9.69
C ILE A 109 -14.55 15.18 11.12
N ILE A 110 -15.71 15.05 11.75
CA ILE A 110 -15.86 14.46 13.08
C ILE A 110 -16.68 13.19 12.94
N GLU A 111 -16.09 12.07 13.34
CA GLU A 111 -16.73 10.75 13.29
C GLU A 111 -16.96 10.21 14.70
N GLY A 112 -18.15 9.67 14.94
CA GLY A 112 -18.53 8.99 16.17
C GLY A 112 -18.90 7.55 15.87
N ASP A 113 -18.24 6.58 16.50
CA ASP A 113 -18.48 5.15 16.34
C ASP A 113 -18.58 4.73 14.86
N HIS A 114 -17.62 5.20 14.05
CA HIS A 114 -17.50 4.96 12.60
C HIS A 114 -18.63 5.55 11.74
N LYS A 115 -19.25 6.65 12.17
CA LYS A 115 -20.22 7.43 11.39
C LYS A 115 -19.84 8.89 11.40
N VAL A 116 -19.97 9.58 10.27
CA VAL A 116 -19.75 11.03 10.22
C VAL A 116 -20.88 11.72 10.99
N LEU A 117 -20.53 12.41 12.07
CA LEU A 117 -21.44 13.24 12.86
C LEU A 117 -21.48 14.66 12.30
N TRP A 118 -20.37 15.13 11.75
CA TRP A 118 -20.23 16.48 11.22
C TRP A 118 -19.11 16.58 10.18
N CYS A 119 -19.30 17.42 9.18
CA CYS A 119 -18.33 17.75 8.15
C CYS A 119 -18.42 19.25 7.85
N SER A 120 -17.29 19.95 7.80
CA SER A 120 -17.25 21.33 7.33
C SER A 120 -17.49 21.41 5.82
N PRO A 121 -17.83 22.60 5.27
CA PRO A 121 -17.53 22.92 3.87
C PRO A 121 -16.02 22.83 3.59
N LEU A 122 -15.62 22.90 2.32
CA LEU A 122 -14.22 23.09 1.96
C LEU A 122 -13.73 24.45 2.48
N MET A 123 -12.84 24.43 3.47
CA MET A 123 -12.27 25.60 4.11
C MET A 123 -11.05 26.06 3.32
N ARG A 124 -10.85 27.38 3.22
CA ARG A 124 -9.70 28.01 2.55
C ARG A 124 -9.11 29.11 3.42
N GLY A 125 -7.85 29.48 3.12
CA GLY A 125 -7.18 30.60 3.76
C GLY A 125 -8.04 31.88 3.78
N GLY A 126 -8.11 32.54 4.93
CA GLY A 126 -8.88 33.77 5.12
C GLY A 126 -10.39 33.58 5.34
N MET A 127 -10.93 32.36 5.26
CA MET A 127 -12.31 32.08 5.70
C MET A 127 -12.41 32.17 7.22
N ALA A 128 -13.51 32.75 7.72
CA ALA A 128 -13.77 32.81 9.15
C ALA A 128 -13.86 31.41 9.77
N ALA A 129 -13.45 31.28 11.04
CA ALA A 129 -13.51 30.02 11.76
C ALA A 129 -14.95 29.46 11.80
N GLN A 130 -15.10 28.21 11.42
CA GLN A 130 -16.36 27.49 11.42
C GLN A 130 -16.63 26.91 12.81
N ALA A 131 -17.78 27.23 13.39
CA ALA A 131 -18.16 26.69 14.69
C ALA A 131 -18.62 25.21 14.57
N VAL A 132 -18.23 24.43 15.56
CA VAL A 132 -18.65 23.03 15.80
C VAL A 132 -19.41 23.00 17.11
N ASP A 133 -20.55 22.31 17.11
CA ASP A 133 -21.39 22.09 18.28
C ASP A 133 -22.15 20.78 18.13
N LEU A 134 -21.69 19.72 18.82
CA LEU A 134 -22.17 18.35 18.63
C LEU A 134 -22.58 17.70 19.94
N ASP A 135 -23.74 17.05 19.92
CA ASP A 135 -24.13 16.09 20.96
C ASP A 135 -23.30 14.81 20.81
N LEU A 136 -22.65 14.40 21.89
CA LEU A 136 -21.84 13.18 21.96
C LEU A 136 -22.47 12.11 22.87
N SER A 137 -23.71 12.30 23.30
CA SER A 137 -24.40 11.37 24.20
C SER A 137 -24.42 9.95 23.63
N GLY A 138 -23.76 9.04 24.35
CA GLY A 138 -23.67 7.63 23.98
C GLY A 138 -22.55 7.27 22.98
N VAL A 139 -21.82 8.26 22.45
CA VAL A 139 -20.65 8.04 21.58
C VAL A 139 -19.50 7.51 22.42
N LYS A 140 -18.86 6.43 21.95
CA LYS A 140 -17.73 5.81 22.66
C LYS A 140 -16.40 6.14 22.03
N LEU A 141 -16.34 6.17 20.71
CA LEU A 141 -15.13 6.50 19.97
C LEU A 141 -15.39 7.75 19.13
N LEU A 142 -14.50 8.72 19.23
CA LEU A 142 -14.47 9.91 18.37
C LEU A 142 -13.21 9.92 17.52
N ALA A 143 -13.33 10.31 16.25
CA ALA A 143 -12.20 10.66 15.40
C ALA A 143 -12.32 12.10 14.92
N LEU A 144 -11.24 12.87 15.10
CA LEU A 144 -11.06 14.22 14.56
C LEU A 144 -10.14 14.11 13.35
N ARG A 145 -10.66 14.42 12.16
CA ARG A 145 -9.95 14.26 10.89
C ARG A 145 -9.89 15.56 10.11
N VAL A 146 -8.75 15.84 9.51
CA VAL A 146 -8.55 16.91 8.53
C VAL A 146 -8.11 16.28 7.21
N THR A 147 -8.76 16.65 6.10
CA THR A 147 -8.41 16.19 4.75
C THR A 147 -7.55 17.21 4.01
N ASP A 148 -6.92 16.80 2.91
CA ASP A 148 -6.11 17.64 1.99
C ASP A 148 -6.96 18.42 0.96
N GLY A 149 -8.26 18.59 1.24
CA GLY A 149 -9.20 19.23 0.32
C GLY A 149 -9.35 18.58 -1.06
N PHE A 150 -8.77 17.38 -1.25
CA PHE A 150 -8.60 16.72 -2.54
C PHE A 150 -7.79 17.55 -3.54
N ASP A 151 -6.94 18.51 -3.13
CA ASP A 151 -6.02 19.27 -3.97
C ASP A 151 -4.54 19.19 -3.58
N GLY A 152 -4.21 18.26 -2.68
CA GLY A 152 -2.86 18.00 -2.20
C GLY A 152 -2.55 18.81 -0.94
N THR A 153 -1.46 18.48 -0.25
CA THR A 153 -1.23 18.92 1.14
C THR A 153 -0.58 20.30 1.30
N GLU A 154 -0.49 21.09 0.23
CA GLU A 154 0.33 22.31 0.22
C GLU A 154 -0.32 23.42 1.06
N ASN A 155 0.37 23.89 2.10
CA ASN A 155 -0.09 24.94 3.02
C ASN A 155 -1.38 24.59 3.81
N ASP A 156 -1.70 23.29 3.95
CA ASP A 156 -2.87 22.80 4.69
C ASP A 156 -2.64 22.75 6.21
N HIS A 157 -2.33 23.90 6.77
CA HIS A 157 -2.16 24.07 8.22
C HIS A 157 -3.53 24.39 8.81
N ALA A 158 -4.00 23.56 9.74
CA ALA A 158 -5.39 23.50 10.17
C ALA A 158 -5.52 23.43 11.69
N ASP A 159 -6.43 24.23 12.23
CA ASP A 159 -6.61 24.42 13.66
C ASP A 159 -7.94 23.84 14.16
N TRP A 160 -7.86 23.08 15.26
CA TRP A 160 -8.98 22.77 16.15
C TRP A 160 -8.94 23.72 17.35
N ALA A 161 -9.39 24.96 17.16
CA ALA A 161 -9.32 26.03 18.15
C ALA A 161 -10.44 25.93 19.20
N GLU A 162 -10.10 26.23 20.46
CA GLU A 162 -10.99 26.21 21.62
C GLU A 162 -11.86 24.94 21.69
N ALA A 163 -11.26 23.79 21.34
CA ALA A 163 -11.92 22.50 21.31
C ALA A 163 -12.13 21.96 22.74
N VAL A 164 -13.39 21.77 23.14
CA VAL A 164 -13.81 21.42 24.50
C VAL A 164 -14.84 20.30 24.49
N PHE A 165 -14.67 19.35 25.41
CA PHE A 165 -15.63 18.31 25.74
C PHE A 165 -16.39 18.69 27.01
N GLN A 166 -17.72 18.57 26.98
CA GLN A 166 -18.54 18.55 28.19
C GLN A 166 -18.64 17.12 28.69
N VAL A 167 -18.16 16.89 29.91
CA VAL A 167 -18.01 15.57 30.53
C VAL A 167 -19.02 15.41 31.66
N SER A 168 -19.79 14.34 31.58
CA SER A 168 -20.75 13.89 32.59
C SER A 168 -20.34 12.57 33.27
N GLY A 169 -19.22 11.96 32.83
CA GLY A 169 -18.69 10.70 33.33
C GLY A 169 -17.17 10.59 33.17
N ALA A 170 -16.69 9.50 32.56
CA ALA A 170 -15.27 9.30 32.30
C ALA A 170 -14.72 10.35 31.32
N LYS A 171 -13.48 10.78 31.56
CA LYS A 171 -12.79 11.78 30.72
C LYS A 171 -12.33 11.16 29.40
N PRO A 172 -12.35 11.92 28.29
CA PRO A 172 -11.84 11.43 27.02
C PRO A 172 -10.33 11.19 27.12
N ALA A 173 -9.85 10.15 26.43
CA ALA A 173 -8.43 9.83 26.32
C ALA A 173 -8.06 9.51 24.88
N THR A 174 -6.88 9.93 24.45
CA THR A 174 -6.38 9.59 23.12
C THR A 174 -6.00 8.11 23.05
N VAL A 175 -6.37 7.46 21.97
CA VAL A 175 -6.16 6.03 21.75
C VAL A 175 -5.50 5.77 20.41
N ALA A 176 -4.92 4.59 20.23
CA ALA A 176 -4.51 4.14 18.91
C ALA A 176 -5.75 4.02 18.00
N ALA A 177 -5.58 4.19 16.69
CA ALA A 177 -6.66 3.98 15.73
C ALA A 177 -7.22 2.56 15.89
N PRO A 178 -8.50 2.41 16.29
CA PRO A 178 -9.10 1.09 16.36
C PRO A 178 -9.30 0.54 14.95
N PRO A 179 -9.39 -0.80 14.79
CA PRO A 179 -9.75 -1.40 13.51
C PRO A 179 -11.08 -0.83 13.02
N ALA A 180 -11.07 -0.15 11.88
CA ALA A 180 -12.28 0.34 11.24
C ALA A 180 -13.04 -0.82 10.55
N PRO A 181 -14.38 -0.78 10.52
CA PRO A 181 -15.14 -1.73 9.72
C PRO A 181 -14.79 -1.58 8.22
N PRO A 182 -14.86 -2.67 7.44
CA PRO A 182 -14.61 -2.60 6.00
C PRO A 182 -15.44 -1.52 5.30
N ARG A 183 -14.80 -0.76 4.40
CA ARG A 183 -15.47 0.12 3.42
C ARG A 183 -15.80 -0.62 2.15
N TRP A 184 -14.89 -1.50 1.75
CA TRP A 184 -15.09 -2.37 0.60
C TRP A 184 -15.50 -3.76 1.04
N LEU A 185 -16.20 -4.44 0.14
CA LEU A 185 -16.65 -5.81 0.29
C LEU A 185 -16.08 -6.65 -0.86
N LEU A 186 -15.83 -7.93 -0.60
CA LEU A 186 -15.57 -8.87 -1.68
C LEU A 186 -16.85 -9.05 -2.51
N GLY A 187 -16.76 -8.79 -3.82
CA GLY A 187 -17.72 -9.25 -4.82
C GLY A 187 -17.24 -10.54 -5.48
N ASP A 188 -17.84 -10.87 -6.62
CA ASP A 188 -17.51 -12.08 -7.40
C ASP A 188 -16.11 -11.98 -8.05
N ASP A 189 -15.49 -13.12 -8.36
CA ASP A 189 -14.19 -13.24 -9.04
C ASP A 189 -13.06 -12.39 -8.43
N LEU A 190 -12.58 -11.34 -9.11
CA LEU A 190 -11.59 -10.37 -8.59
C LEU A 190 -12.25 -9.07 -8.08
N THR A 191 -13.55 -8.91 -8.25
CA THR A 191 -14.22 -7.64 -8.00
C THR A 191 -14.29 -7.32 -6.52
N THR A 192 -13.70 -6.21 -6.10
CA THR A 192 -13.92 -5.61 -4.77
C THR A 192 -14.83 -4.40 -4.93
N VAL A 193 -15.89 -4.31 -4.12
CA VAL A 193 -17.00 -3.36 -4.29
C VAL A 193 -17.12 -2.45 -3.09
N TRP A 194 -17.18 -1.15 -3.33
CA TRP A 194 -17.59 -0.16 -2.33
C TRP A 194 -19.08 0.17 -2.54
N PRO A 195 -20.00 -0.25 -1.65
CA PRO A 195 -21.41 0.06 -1.73
C PRO A 195 -21.71 1.48 -1.21
N VAL A 196 -21.28 2.49 -1.95
CA VAL A 196 -21.38 3.93 -1.61
C VAL A 196 -22.76 4.34 -1.09
N SER A 197 -23.84 3.83 -1.68
CA SER A 197 -25.21 4.12 -1.26
C SER A 197 -25.55 3.74 0.18
N GLN A 198 -24.75 2.89 0.83
CA GLN A 198 -24.94 2.39 2.19
C GLN A 198 -23.87 2.94 3.15
N ASP A 199 -22.98 3.81 2.69
CA ASP A 199 -21.84 4.25 3.47
C ASP A 199 -22.14 5.52 4.27
N ALA A 200 -22.27 5.37 5.58
CA ALA A 200 -22.49 6.47 6.52
C ALA A 200 -21.21 7.27 6.84
N ARG A 201 -20.08 6.93 6.22
CA ARG A 201 -18.76 7.56 6.44
C ARG A 201 -18.33 8.47 5.28
N LEU A 202 -19.27 9.08 4.57
CA LEU A 202 -18.99 10.05 3.51
C LEU A 202 -18.79 11.46 4.11
N PRO A 203 -17.91 12.30 3.54
CA PRO A 203 -17.19 12.13 2.27
C PRO A 203 -15.99 11.18 2.37
N HIS A 204 -15.57 10.64 1.22
CA HIS A 204 -14.36 9.82 1.10
C HIS A 204 -13.66 10.07 -0.23
N ALA A 205 -12.34 10.15 -0.18
CA ALA A 205 -11.46 10.32 -1.32
C ALA A 205 -10.31 9.32 -1.25
N ASP A 206 -9.92 8.81 -2.41
CA ASP A 206 -8.86 7.83 -2.57
C ASP A 206 -8.36 7.85 -4.02
N PHE A 207 -7.34 7.07 -4.36
CA PHE A 207 -6.83 6.93 -5.71
C PHE A 207 -6.47 5.50 -6.05
N ILE A 208 -6.48 5.20 -7.36
CA ILE A 208 -5.97 3.92 -7.88
C ILE A 208 -4.93 4.17 -8.96
N GLU A 209 -3.74 3.64 -8.73
CA GLU A 209 -2.69 3.52 -9.74
C GLU A 209 -2.89 2.25 -10.58
N GLN A 210 -2.79 2.40 -11.91
CA GLN A 210 -2.91 1.32 -12.88
C GLN A 210 -1.88 1.53 -13.99
N GLY A 211 -1.41 0.43 -14.59
CA GLY A 211 -0.38 0.49 -15.62
C GLY A 211 -0.60 -0.40 -16.83
N GLY A 212 0.18 -0.11 -17.85
CA GLY A 212 0.38 -0.88 -19.06
C GLY A 212 1.75 -0.53 -19.66
N LEU A 213 2.19 -1.27 -20.66
CA LEU A 213 3.59 -1.21 -21.11
C LEU A 213 4.07 0.19 -21.54
N ARG A 214 3.18 1.04 -22.05
CA ARG A 214 3.53 2.37 -22.56
C ARG A 214 2.76 3.51 -21.89
N VAL A 215 1.96 3.21 -20.86
CA VAL A 215 1.14 4.20 -20.17
C VAL A 215 0.84 3.77 -18.74
N GLY A 216 0.99 4.70 -17.80
CA GLY A 216 0.47 4.60 -16.45
C GLY A 216 -0.64 5.62 -16.23
N GLN A 217 -1.51 5.37 -15.26
CA GLN A 217 -2.44 6.37 -14.76
C GLN A 217 -2.63 6.26 -13.26
N VAL A 218 -2.83 7.41 -12.61
CA VAL A 218 -3.39 7.50 -11.27
C VAL A 218 -4.73 8.21 -11.40
N VAL A 219 -5.81 7.52 -11.06
CA VAL A 219 -7.17 8.08 -11.05
C VAL A 219 -7.56 8.31 -9.61
N ALA A 220 -7.55 9.58 -9.21
CA ALA A 220 -8.04 9.99 -7.90
C ALA A 220 -9.55 10.24 -8.01
N TYR A 221 -10.30 9.72 -7.04
CA TYR A 221 -11.75 9.82 -6.99
C TYR A 221 -12.19 10.33 -5.61
N ARG A 222 -13.14 11.24 -5.62
CA ARG A 222 -13.82 11.73 -4.41
C ARG A 222 -15.31 11.55 -4.55
N ILE A 223 -15.92 11.07 -3.49
CA ILE A 223 -17.37 10.97 -3.33
C ILE A 223 -17.75 11.79 -2.10
N ASP A 224 -18.50 12.86 -2.33
CA ASP A 224 -18.89 13.78 -1.26
C ASP A 224 -20.03 13.24 -0.39
N ALA A 225 -20.43 14.00 0.64
CA ALA A 225 -21.55 13.64 1.52
C ALA A 225 -22.91 13.49 0.79
N LYS A 226 -23.06 14.08 -0.41
CA LYS A 226 -24.23 13.95 -1.30
C LYS A 226 -24.06 12.83 -2.33
N ARG A 227 -22.97 12.06 -2.24
CA ARG A 227 -22.54 11.02 -3.19
C ARG A 227 -22.18 11.56 -4.58
N ALA A 228 -21.88 12.84 -4.71
CA ALA A 228 -21.44 13.43 -5.96
C ALA A 228 -19.99 13.04 -6.25
N LEU A 229 -19.73 12.63 -7.51
CA LEU A 229 -18.41 12.23 -7.99
C LEU A 229 -17.54 13.44 -8.37
N THR A 230 -16.26 13.41 -8.01
CA THR A 230 -15.19 14.22 -8.62
C THR A 230 -14.02 13.31 -8.98
N LEU A 231 -13.48 13.43 -10.21
CA LEU A 231 -12.30 12.68 -10.65
C LEU A 231 -11.15 13.61 -11.04
N LYS A 232 -9.96 13.35 -10.50
CA LYS A 232 -8.69 13.90 -10.97
C LYS A 232 -7.89 12.79 -11.64
N ARG A 233 -7.07 13.14 -12.63
CA ARG A 233 -6.28 12.14 -13.35
C ARG A 233 -4.86 12.61 -13.60
N SER A 234 -3.91 11.74 -13.28
CA SER A 234 -2.53 11.86 -13.74
C SER A 234 -2.26 10.76 -14.75
N VAL A 235 -1.72 11.10 -15.92
CA VAL A 235 -1.35 10.13 -16.96
C VAL A 235 0.14 10.24 -17.21
N ILE A 236 0.79 9.08 -17.30
CA ILE A 236 2.24 8.95 -17.40
C ILE A 236 2.55 8.17 -18.66
N TRP A 237 3.52 8.64 -19.45
CA TRP A 237 4.04 7.92 -20.60
C TRP A 237 5.51 7.60 -20.38
N PRO A 238 5.85 6.42 -19.85
CA PRO A 238 7.21 6.13 -19.34
C PRO A 238 8.31 6.27 -20.40
N SER A 239 7.98 5.96 -21.66
CA SER A 239 8.88 6.09 -22.81
C SER A 239 9.00 7.52 -23.34
N LEU A 240 8.22 8.47 -22.83
CA LEU A 240 8.30 9.88 -23.20
C LEU A 240 8.95 10.63 -22.04
N ARG A 241 10.01 11.37 -22.34
CA ARG A 241 10.85 12.04 -21.35
C ARG A 241 10.88 13.54 -21.63
N THR A 242 11.14 14.34 -20.60
CA THR A 242 11.24 15.80 -20.70
C THR A 242 12.65 16.27 -20.33
N GLY A 243 12.94 17.56 -20.56
CA GLY A 243 14.20 18.17 -20.15
C GLY A 243 15.45 17.36 -20.56
N ASN A 244 16.38 17.19 -19.62
CA ASN A 244 17.63 16.46 -19.84
C ASN A 244 17.54 14.95 -19.54
N ASN A 245 16.34 14.38 -19.53
CA ASN A 245 16.10 13.00 -19.09
C ASN A 245 16.60 12.73 -17.65
N GLY A 246 16.40 13.64 -16.71
CA GLY A 246 16.70 13.38 -15.30
C GLY A 246 15.75 12.35 -14.67
N MET A 247 16.00 11.99 -13.41
CA MET A 247 15.21 11.02 -12.64
C MET A 247 13.70 11.32 -12.70
N PHE A 248 13.33 12.57 -12.40
CA PHE A 248 11.95 13.06 -12.33
C PHE A 248 11.38 13.56 -13.67
N ASN A 249 12.09 13.34 -14.77
CA ASN A 249 11.72 13.87 -16.09
C ASN A 249 10.89 12.88 -16.93
N GLY A 250 10.09 12.03 -16.30
CA GLY A 250 9.04 11.30 -17.01
C GLY A 250 7.97 12.26 -17.49
N LEU A 251 7.43 12.07 -18.69
CA LEU A 251 6.31 12.88 -19.15
C LEU A 251 5.05 12.48 -18.39
N ILE A 252 4.62 13.36 -17.50
CA ILE A 252 3.41 13.22 -16.69
C ILE A 252 2.53 14.44 -16.97
N ARG A 253 1.23 14.19 -17.16
CA ARG A 253 0.22 15.25 -17.23
C ARG A 253 -0.77 15.05 -16.11
N HIS A 254 -0.96 16.08 -15.30
CA HIS A 254 -2.01 16.16 -14.29
C HIS A 254 -3.17 16.94 -14.88
N TYR A 255 -4.37 16.39 -14.76
CA TYR A 255 -5.59 16.93 -15.35
C TYR A 255 -6.62 17.20 -14.25
N ALA A 256 -7.13 18.43 -14.23
CA ALA A 256 -8.27 18.81 -13.42
C ALA A 256 -9.58 18.34 -14.07
N PRO A 257 -10.63 18.03 -13.29
CA PRO A 257 -11.89 17.51 -13.84
C PRO A 257 -12.48 18.40 -14.95
N GLN A 258 -12.39 19.72 -14.79
CA GLN A 258 -12.98 20.71 -15.71
C GLN A 258 -12.30 20.72 -17.08
N GLU A 259 -11.07 20.23 -17.19
CA GLU A 259 -10.32 20.20 -18.44
C GLU A 259 -10.68 18.99 -19.29
N ILE A 260 -10.95 17.85 -18.65
CA ILE A 260 -10.95 16.54 -19.32
C ILE A 260 -12.31 15.86 -19.38
N GLU A 261 -13.35 16.46 -18.78
CA GLU A 261 -14.71 15.96 -18.90
C GLU A 261 -15.46 16.70 -20.02
N PRO A 262 -15.97 15.98 -21.05
CA PRO A 262 -16.79 16.61 -22.07
C PRO A 262 -18.09 17.10 -21.45
N ALA A 263 -18.54 18.29 -21.85
CA ALA A 263 -19.86 18.76 -21.45
C ALA A 263 -20.94 17.83 -22.04
N VAL A 264 -21.73 17.20 -21.16
CA VAL A 264 -22.87 16.37 -21.54
C VAL A 264 -24.14 17.13 -21.21
N THR A 265 -25.07 17.18 -22.15
CA THR A 265 -26.42 17.73 -21.93
C THR A 265 -27.49 16.68 -22.20
N VAL A 266 -28.59 16.77 -21.49
CA VAL A 266 -29.80 15.95 -21.63
C VAL A 266 -30.96 16.92 -21.77
N ASP A 267 -31.67 16.85 -22.89
CA ASP A 267 -32.76 17.78 -23.24
C ASP A 267 -32.34 19.26 -23.10
N ALA A 268 -31.14 19.57 -23.61
CA ALA A 268 -30.46 20.87 -23.55
C ALA A 268 -30.06 21.39 -22.16
N ALA A 269 -30.31 20.63 -21.08
CA ALA A 269 -29.81 20.94 -19.73
C ALA A 269 -28.50 20.18 -19.46
N PRO A 270 -27.54 20.74 -18.69
CA PRO A 270 -26.35 20.00 -18.27
C PRO A 270 -26.71 18.70 -17.55
N LEU A 271 -25.95 17.64 -17.81
CA LEU A 271 -26.04 16.40 -17.04
C LEU A 271 -25.78 16.74 -15.56
N GLY A 272 -26.74 16.42 -14.69
CA GLY A 272 -26.58 16.60 -13.25
C GLY A 272 -25.43 15.76 -12.69
N ALA A 273 -24.96 16.12 -11.49
CA ALA A 273 -23.90 15.36 -10.82
C ALA A 273 -24.26 13.87 -10.72
N ILE A 274 -23.27 13.00 -10.96
CA ILE A 274 -23.44 11.56 -10.80
C ILE A 274 -23.55 11.27 -9.30
N CYS A 275 -24.75 10.89 -8.86
CA CYS A 275 -24.99 10.34 -7.53
C CYS A 275 -24.54 8.88 -7.53
N VAL A 276 -23.35 8.63 -6.96
CA VAL A 276 -22.70 7.33 -6.99
C VAL A 276 -23.43 6.33 -6.10
N GLU A 277 -23.66 5.13 -6.65
CA GLU A 277 -24.28 4.01 -5.95
C GLU A 277 -23.23 3.00 -5.48
N ARG A 278 -22.21 2.75 -6.32
CA ARG A 278 -21.09 1.86 -6.02
C ARG A 278 -19.83 2.14 -6.85
N VAL A 279 -18.69 1.76 -6.31
CA VAL A 279 -17.39 1.71 -7.00
C VAL A 279 -16.90 0.27 -7.03
N LEU A 280 -16.27 -0.14 -8.13
CA LEU A 280 -15.75 -1.50 -8.32
C LEU A 280 -14.29 -1.43 -8.75
N LEU A 281 -13.48 -2.30 -8.15
CA LEU A 281 -12.11 -2.58 -8.54
C LEU A 281 -12.04 -4.03 -9.01
N ASP A 282 -11.71 -4.26 -10.27
CA ASP A 282 -11.61 -5.59 -10.89
C ASP A 282 -10.41 -5.67 -11.87
N GLY A 283 -9.41 -4.83 -11.64
CA GLY A 283 -8.38 -4.48 -12.62
C GLY A 283 -8.79 -3.31 -13.53
N THR A 284 -9.99 -2.79 -13.40
CA THR A 284 -10.39 -1.44 -13.85
C THR A 284 -10.90 -0.65 -12.64
N LEU A 285 -11.08 0.67 -12.81
CA LEU A 285 -11.89 1.47 -11.88
C LEU A 285 -13.25 1.70 -12.53
N THR A 286 -14.29 1.05 -12.01
CA THR A 286 -15.65 1.25 -12.49
C THR A 286 -16.50 1.96 -11.45
N ILE A 287 -17.08 3.11 -11.81
CA ILE A 287 -17.97 3.91 -10.97
C ILE A 287 -19.36 3.88 -11.58
N GLN A 288 -20.35 3.51 -10.77
CA GLN A 288 -21.74 3.39 -11.19
C GLN A 288 -22.64 4.25 -10.32
N GLY A 289 -23.54 4.99 -10.96
CA GLY A 289 -24.47 5.85 -10.27
C GLY A 289 -25.63 6.30 -11.17
N ARG A 290 -26.35 7.30 -10.69
CA ARG A 290 -27.46 7.93 -11.42
C ARG A 290 -27.19 9.40 -11.61
N ALA A 291 -27.65 9.94 -12.72
CA ALA A 291 -27.75 11.36 -12.97
C ALA A 291 -29.23 11.74 -13.19
N GLY A 292 -29.53 13.01 -13.39
CA GLY A 292 -30.88 13.47 -13.72
C GLY A 292 -31.45 12.78 -14.97
N HIS A 293 -32.77 12.91 -15.18
CA HIS A 293 -33.50 12.33 -16.33
C HIS A 293 -33.46 10.79 -16.38
N ASP A 294 -33.58 10.13 -15.21
CA ASP A 294 -33.59 8.67 -15.08
C ASP A 294 -32.41 7.95 -15.77
N LEU A 295 -31.27 8.63 -15.92
CA LEU A 295 -30.08 8.08 -16.53
C LEU A 295 -29.22 7.36 -15.49
N ARG A 296 -28.88 6.11 -15.80
CA ARG A 296 -27.80 5.39 -15.12
C ARG A 296 -26.49 5.68 -15.85
N VAL A 297 -25.47 6.06 -15.09
CA VAL A 297 -24.13 6.38 -15.60
C VAL A 297 -23.15 5.35 -15.11
N THR A 298 -22.36 4.79 -16.03
CA THR A 298 -21.20 3.97 -15.73
C THR A 298 -19.96 4.61 -16.33
N ARG A 299 -18.97 4.90 -15.49
CA ARG A 299 -17.62 5.29 -15.92
C ARG A 299 -16.66 4.16 -15.64
N CYS A 300 -15.83 3.80 -16.60
CA CYS A 300 -14.87 2.71 -16.51
C CYS A 300 -13.50 3.20 -16.98
N ALA A 301 -12.58 3.43 -16.03
CA ALA A 301 -11.24 3.89 -16.30
C ALA A 301 -10.24 2.73 -16.29
N PHE A 302 -9.40 2.67 -17.33
CA PHE A 302 -8.34 1.67 -17.45
C PHE A 302 -7.25 2.11 -18.44
N PRO A 303 -5.98 1.70 -18.24
CA PRO A 303 -4.93 1.87 -19.24
C PRO A 303 -5.03 0.79 -20.32
N SER A 304 -4.61 1.12 -21.55
CA SER A 304 -4.27 0.10 -22.53
C SER A 304 -3.11 -0.74 -22.02
N THR A 305 -3.12 -2.05 -22.32
CA THR A 305 -2.04 -2.96 -21.92
C THR A 305 -0.75 -2.72 -22.73
N THR A 306 -0.83 -2.13 -23.92
CA THR A 306 0.28 -2.03 -24.88
C THR A 306 0.42 -0.66 -25.55
N LEU A 307 -0.67 0.06 -25.77
CA LEU A 307 -0.66 1.37 -26.41
C LEU A 307 -0.33 2.47 -25.38
N PRO A 308 0.22 3.61 -25.81
CA PRO A 308 0.45 4.76 -24.94
C PRO A 308 -0.86 5.54 -24.69
N THR A 309 -1.93 4.85 -24.26
CA THR A 309 -3.28 5.40 -24.12
C THR A 309 -3.97 4.97 -22.83
N ALA A 310 -4.41 5.93 -22.03
CA ALA A 310 -5.36 5.70 -20.96
C ALA A 310 -6.79 6.04 -21.42
N ILE A 311 -7.78 5.32 -20.90
CA ILE A 311 -9.17 5.34 -21.37
C ILE A 311 -10.10 5.61 -20.20
N ASP A 312 -11.10 6.46 -20.42
CA ASP A 312 -12.28 6.63 -19.56
C ASP A 312 -13.53 6.39 -20.38
N ARG A 313 -14.12 5.20 -20.29
CA ARG A 313 -15.36 4.88 -21.02
C ARG A 313 -16.58 5.31 -20.22
N TRP A 314 -17.49 5.99 -20.89
CA TRP A 314 -18.80 6.39 -20.37
C TRP A 314 -19.88 5.54 -21.03
N THR A 315 -20.84 5.10 -20.22
CA THR A 315 -22.10 4.52 -20.69
C THR A 315 -23.26 5.21 -19.98
N LEU A 316 -24.18 5.75 -20.78
CA LEU A 316 -25.42 6.37 -20.32
C LEU A 316 -26.57 5.45 -20.72
N HIS A 317 -27.32 4.96 -19.73
CA HIS A 317 -28.45 4.05 -19.93
C HIS A 317 -29.74 4.74 -19.46
N ASN A 318 -30.71 4.89 -20.36
CA ASN A 318 -32.02 5.43 -20.02
C ASN A 318 -32.86 4.37 -19.30
N THR A 319 -33.04 4.55 -17.99
CA THR A 319 -33.87 3.64 -17.16
C THR A 319 -35.29 4.14 -16.95
N GLY A 320 -35.63 5.31 -17.51
CA GLY A 320 -36.93 5.95 -17.43
C GLY A 320 -37.93 5.42 -18.46
N LYS A 321 -39.00 6.18 -18.65
CA LYS A 321 -40.11 5.86 -19.57
C LYS A 321 -40.20 6.78 -20.78
N VAL A 322 -39.38 7.84 -20.83
CA VAL A 322 -39.40 8.88 -21.86
C VAL A 322 -38.05 8.88 -22.59
N ALA A 323 -38.07 9.14 -23.89
CA ALA A 323 -36.84 9.31 -24.67
C ALA A 323 -36.17 10.64 -24.33
N HIS A 324 -34.85 10.65 -24.25
CA HIS A 324 -34.07 11.84 -23.93
C HIS A 324 -33.09 12.17 -25.06
N THR A 325 -32.94 13.44 -25.40
CA THR A 325 -31.90 13.87 -26.34
C THR A 325 -30.62 14.13 -25.58
N VAL A 326 -29.62 13.26 -25.76
CA VAL A 326 -28.31 13.38 -25.13
C VAL A 326 -27.31 13.96 -26.13
N ALA A 327 -26.65 15.05 -25.78
CA ALA A 327 -25.58 15.63 -26.60
C ALA A 327 -24.27 15.68 -25.81
N VAL A 328 -23.20 15.14 -26.42
CA VAL A 328 -21.83 15.16 -25.89
C VAL A 328 -21.03 16.18 -26.68
N ALA A 329 -20.47 17.18 -26.00
CA ALA A 329 -19.64 18.20 -26.63
C ALA A 329 -18.31 17.62 -27.14
N PRO A 330 -17.74 18.17 -28.22
CA PRO A 330 -16.38 17.83 -28.64
C PRO A 330 -15.39 18.19 -27.53
N LEU A 331 -14.42 17.30 -27.31
CA LEU A 331 -13.25 17.53 -26.47
C LEU A 331 -12.02 17.19 -27.29
N SER A 332 -11.09 18.14 -27.42
CA SER A 332 -9.84 17.98 -28.13
C SER A 332 -8.80 18.95 -27.55
N LEU A 333 -7.93 18.43 -26.70
CA LEU A 333 -6.79 19.14 -26.14
C LEU A 333 -5.52 18.56 -26.72
N LYS A 334 -4.55 19.42 -27.05
CA LYS A 334 -3.24 19.02 -27.53
C LYS A 334 -2.18 19.86 -26.83
N TYR A 335 -1.14 19.18 -26.35
CA TYR A 335 0.00 19.79 -25.72
C TYR A 335 1.27 19.27 -26.38
N GLU A 336 2.24 20.15 -26.52
CA GLU A 336 3.53 19.85 -27.11
C GLU A 336 4.64 20.28 -26.17
N GLU A 337 5.62 19.39 -25.96
CA GLU A 337 6.72 19.64 -25.05
C GLU A 337 8.00 19.00 -25.57
N LYS A 338 9.08 19.77 -25.61
CA LYS A 338 10.37 19.25 -26.08
C LYS A 338 10.91 18.22 -25.08
N GLY A 339 11.22 17.05 -25.60
CA GLY A 339 11.95 16.01 -24.88
C GLY A 339 13.33 15.75 -25.47
N PRO A 340 14.15 14.92 -24.80
CA PRO A 340 15.48 14.52 -25.28
C PRO A 340 15.42 13.67 -26.56
N TYR A 341 14.23 13.18 -26.95
CA TYR A 341 14.03 12.27 -28.09
C TYR A 341 13.21 12.87 -29.24
N GLY A 342 12.85 14.15 -29.16
CA GLY A 342 11.96 14.80 -30.12
C GLY A 342 10.88 15.62 -29.42
N LEU A 343 9.87 16.04 -30.18
CA LEU A 343 8.74 16.76 -29.62
C LEU A 343 7.73 15.74 -29.08
N ASN A 344 7.49 15.76 -27.77
CA ASN A 344 6.41 14.97 -27.19
C ASN A 344 5.08 15.66 -27.51
N VAL A 345 4.10 14.86 -27.94
CA VAL A 345 2.73 15.28 -28.20
C VAL A 345 1.81 14.49 -27.29
N THR A 346 1.04 15.19 -26.45
CA THR A 346 -0.01 14.58 -25.62
C THR A 346 -1.37 15.14 -25.99
N GLU A 347 -2.36 14.28 -26.10
CA GLU A 347 -3.69 14.61 -26.61
C GLU A 347 -4.77 14.05 -25.68
N VAL A 348 -5.80 14.87 -25.39
CA VAL A 348 -7.04 14.43 -24.74
C VAL A 348 -8.16 14.59 -25.75
N SER A 349 -8.90 13.52 -26.05
CA SER A 349 -9.98 13.57 -27.05
C SER A 349 -11.20 12.76 -26.62
N CYS A 350 -12.39 13.19 -27.06
CA CYS A 350 -13.62 12.41 -26.92
C CYS A 350 -13.95 11.68 -28.22
N THR A 351 -14.31 10.40 -28.14
CA THR A 351 -14.63 9.56 -29.31
C THR A 351 -15.94 9.92 -30.01
N ALA A 352 -16.80 10.73 -29.39
CA ALA A 352 -18.10 11.06 -29.96
C ALA A 352 -18.58 12.48 -29.56
N PRO A 353 -18.39 13.50 -30.42
CA PRO A 353 -19.31 14.62 -30.45
C PRO A 353 -20.60 14.15 -31.14
N VAL A 354 -21.55 13.63 -30.37
CA VAL A 354 -22.78 13.05 -30.91
C VAL A 354 -23.99 13.59 -30.16
N THR A 355 -25.03 13.92 -30.92
CA THR A 355 -26.39 14.07 -30.38
C THR A 355 -27.15 12.79 -30.69
N THR A 356 -27.71 12.15 -29.68
CA THR A 356 -28.41 10.88 -29.80
C THR A 356 -29.72 10.96 -29.03
N VAL A 357 -30.82 10.55 -29.67
CA VAL A 357 -32.07 10.29 -28.97
C VAL A 357 -31.94 8.92 -28.30
N LEU A 358 -31.92 8.93 -26.97
CA LEU A 358 -31.77 7.75 -26.13
C LEU A 358 -33.16 7.27 -25.68
N GLU A 359 -33.70 6.32 -26.42
CA GLU A 359 -35.00 5.69 -26.13
C GLU A 359 -35.02 4.96 -24.77
N PRO A 360 -36.19 4.77 -24.14
CA PRO A 360 -36.32 3.99 -22.91
C PRO A 360 -35.66 2.61 -23.02
N GLY A 361 -34.83 2.27 -22.03
CA GLY A 361 -34.08 1.02 -21.97
C GLY A 361 -32.87 0.94 -22.89
N LYS A 362 -32.57 1.96 -23.71
CA LYS A 362 -31.39 2.01 -24.58
C LYS A 362 -30.20 2.69 -23.89
N GLU A 363 -29.01 2.34 -24.34
CA GLU A 363 -27.76 2.90 -23.88
C GLU A 363 -26.96 3.53 -25.02
N MET A 364 -26.13 4.51 -24.69
CA MET A 364 -25.08 5.04 -25.56
C MET A 364 -23.75 5.02 -24.82
N SER A 365 -22.65 4.85 -25.56
CA SER A 365 -21.30 4.86 -25.00
C SER A 365 -20.35 5.74 -25.81
N PHE A 366 -19.41 6.36 -25.11
CA PHE A 366 -18.29 7.10 -25.68
C PHE A 366 -17.08 6.97 -24.74
N ALA A 367 -15.90 7.44 -25.14
CA ALA A 367 -14.74 7.46 -24.27
C ALA A 367 -13.98 8.77 -24.37
N VAL A 368 -13.36 9.16 -23.24
CA VAL A 368 -12.28 10.14 -23.21
C VAL A 368 -10.96 9.38 -23.28
N LEU A 369 -10.10 9.76 -24.21
CA LEU A 369 -8.83 9.13 -24.50
C LEU A 369 -7.69 10.08 -24.16
N PHE A 370 -6.70 9.57 -23.42
CA PHE A 370 -5.49 10.29 -23.04
C PHE A 370 -4.31 9.63 -23.74
N ARG A 371 -3.73 10.29 -24.74
CA ARG A 371 -2.70 9.72 -25.61
C ARG A 371 -1.40 10.49 -25.49
N GLY A 372 -0.29 9.77 -25.65
CA GLY A 372 1.05 10.35 -25.69
C GLY A 372 1.87 9.68 -26.77
N ARG A 373 2.69 10.46 -27.47
CA ARG A 373 3.62 9.98 -28.50
C ARG A 373 4.72 10.99 -28.76
N LEU A 374 5.73 10.62 -29.53
CA LEU A 374 6.57 11.58 -30.22
C LEU A 374 5.84 12.11 -31.47
N ASP A 375 6.15 13.33 -31.88
CA ASP A 375 5.66 13.94 -33.12
C ASP A 375 5.99 13.11 -34.36
N SER A 376 7.16 12.47 -34.35
CA SER A 376 7.65 11.53 -35.36
C SER A 376 6.92 10.19 -35.41
N GLU A 377 6.16 9.83 -34.36
CA GLU A 377 5.38 8.60 -34.32
C GLU A 377 3.99 8.80 -34.96
N THR A 378 3.55 7.80 -35.72
CA THR A 378 2.17 7.77 -36.23
C THR A 378 1.19 7.52 -35.07
N PRO A 379 0.09 8.28 -34.96
CA PRO A 379 -0.94 8.02 -33.95
C PRO A 379 -1.47 6.58 -34.03
N ALA A 380 -1.50 5.88 -32.90
CA ALA A 380 -2.07 4.54 -32.85
C ALA A 380 -3.57 4.57 -33.18
N GLN A 381 -4.01 3.63 -34.02
CA GLN A 381 -5.43 3.34 -34.15
C GLN A 381 -5.93 2.66 -32.88
N LEU A 382 -7.12 3.02 -32.43
CA LEU A 382 -7.72 2.49 -31.21
C LEU A 382 -9.12 2.01 -31.50
N ASP A 383 -9.37 0.73 -31.18
CA ASP A 383 -10.70 0.15 -31.06
C ASP A 383 -11.00 0.01 -29.56
N LEU A 384 -11.96 0.79 -29.08
CA LEU A 384 -12.30 0.86 -27.65
C LEU A 384 -12.72 -0.49 -27.08
N ALA A 385 -13.51 -1.26 -27.84
CA ALA A 385 -13.99 -2.57 -27.39
C ALA A 385 -12.85 -3.60 -27.36
N ALA A 386 -11.95 -3.53 -28.35
CA ALA A 386 -10.76 -4.39 -28.37
C ALA A 386 -9.82 -4.09 -27.19
N GLU A 387 -9.58 -2.82 -26.88
CA GLU A 387 -8.71 -2.41 -25.76
C GLU A 387 -9.29 -2.82 -24.40
N GLU A 388 -10.60 -2.65 -24.18
CA GLU A 388 -11.24 -3.13 -22.94
C GLU A 388 -11.14 -4.66 -22.82
N LYS A 389 -11.41 -5.38 -23.91
CA LYS A 389 -11.27 -6.84 -23.94
C LYS A 389 -9.82 -7.27 -23.65
N ALA A 390 -8.84 -6.57 -24.20
CA ALA A 390 -7.42 -6.84 -23.96
C ALA A 390 -7.07 -6.65 -22.48
N ARG A 391 -7.50 -5.54 -21.87
CA ARG A 391 -7.31 -5.30 -20.43
C ARG A 391 -7.94 -6.39 -19.57
N ARG A 392 -9.22 -6.73 -19.82
CA ARG A 392 -9.92 -7.79 -19.07
C ARG A 392 -9.26 -9.15 -19.24
N SER A 393 -8.78 -9.46 -20.43
CA SER A 393 -8.07 -10.72 -20.72
C SER A 393 -6.72 -10.79 -20.01
N TYR A 394 -5.96 -9.68 -19.98
CA TYR A 394 -4.71 -9.57 -19.24
C TYR A 394 -4.93 -9.81 -17.74
N VAL A 395 -5.88 -9.10 -17.15
CA VAL A 395 -6.23 -9.24 -15.72
C VAL A 395 -6.66 -10.68 -15.39
N SER A 396 -7.53 -11.28 -16.21
CA SER A 396 -7.97 -12.67 -16.03
C SER A 396 -6.81 -13.67 -16.14
N GLY A 397 -5.84 -13.40 -17.04
CA GLY A 397 -4.62 -14.19 -17.16
C GLY A 397 -3.79 -14.17 -15.87
N ILE A 398 -3.56 -12.98 -15.31
CA ILE A 398 -2.83 -12.81 -14.05
C ILE A 398 -3.56 -13.48 -12.88
N GLN A 399 -4.89 -13.44 -12.83
CA GLN A 399 -5.67 -14.14 -11.81
C GLN A 399 -5.48 -15.66 -11.88
N ARG A 400 -5.50 -16.22 -13.10
CA ARG A 400 -5.37 -17.67 -13.34
C ARG A 400 -4.00 -18.20 -12.96
N ASP A 401 -2.94 -17.49 -13.32
CA ASP A 401 -1.55 -17.93 -13.10
C ASP A 401 -1.11 -17.65 -11.65
N LEU A 402 -0.41 -18.59 -11.01
CA LEU A 402 -0.07 -18.57 -9.57
C LEU A 402 -1.29 -18.20 -8.71
N ARG A 403 -2.31 -19.05 -8.62
CA ARG A 403 -3.52 -18.76 -7.82
C ARG A 403 -3.38 -19.34 -6.41
N LEU A 404 -3.56 -18.49 -5.40
CA LEU A 404 -3.67 -18.88 -4.00
C LEU A 404 -5.09 -19.38 -3.71
N GLU A 405 -5.21 -20.49 -2.98
CA GLU A 405 -6.47 -21.01 -2.45
C GLU A 405 -6.33 -21.28 -0.95
N THR A 406 -7.05 -20.52 -0.13
CA THR A 406 -7.09 -20.67 1.34
C THR A 406 -8.53 -20.66 1.87
N PRO A 407 -8.74 -21.01 3.14
CA PRO A 407 -10.02 -20.79 3.81
C PRO A 407 -10.37 -19.30 4.05
N GLU A 408 -9.44 -18.35 3.82
CA GLU A 408 -9.65 -16.92 4.02
C GLU A 408 -9.66 -16.18 2.67
N PRO A 409 -10.84 -15.94 2.06
CA PRO A 409 -10.94 -15.39 0.70
C PRO A 409 -10.34 -13.99 0.55
N GLU A 410 -10.23 -13.20 1.63
CA GLU A 410 -9.53 -11.91 1.62
C GLU A 410 -8.04 -12.09 1.31
N LEU A 411 -7.38 -13.14 1.82
CA LEU A 411 -5.98 -13.43 1.53
C LEU A 411 -5.80 -13.76 0.04
N ASP A 412 -6.67 -14.61 -0.50
CA ASP A 412 -6.68 -15.03 -1.90
C ASP A 412 -6.92 -13.83 -2.85
N ARG A 413 -7.84 -12.94 -2.46
CA ARG A 413 -8.16 -11.73 -3.23
C ARG A 413 -7.01 -10.73 -3.21
N ALA A 414 -6.45 -10.43 -2.05
CA ALA A 414 -5.30 -9.53 -1.94
C ALA A 414 -4.09 -10.07 -2.69
N PHE A 415 -3.85 -11.39 -2.63
CA PHE A 415 -2.80 -12.04 -3.42
C PHE A 415 -3.01 -11.81 -4.92
N SER A 416 -4.25 -11.92 -5.40
CA SER A 416 -4.59 -11.68 -6.81
C SER A 416 -4.40 -10.22 -7.24
N PHE A 417 -4.78 -9.26 -6.40
CA PHE A 417 -4.51 -7.83 -6.64
C PHE A 417 -3.01 -7.53 -6.64
N CYS A 418 -2.25 -8.06 -5.67
CA CYS A 418 -0.82 -7.84 -5.58
C CYS A 418 -0.07 -8.37 -6.81
N LYS A 419 -0.46 -9.55 -7.33
CA LYS A 419 0.04 -10.06 -8.62
C LYS A 419 -0.21 -9.08 -9.76
N LEU A 420 -1.42 -8.51 -9.84
CA LEU A 420 -1.77 -7.54 -10.89
C LEU A 420 -0.92 -6.28 -10.76
N ARG A 421 -0.81 -5.71 -9.56
CA ARG A 421 -0.07 -4.46 -9.32
C ARG A 421 1.38 -4.54 -9.75
N VAL A 422 2.08 -5.61 -9.35
CA VAL A 422 3.49 -5.79 -9.70
C VAL A 422 3.68 -6.10 -11.20
N ALA A 423 2.74 -6.82 -11.83
CA ALA A 423 2.81 -7.14 -13.25
C ALA A 423 2.50 -5.96 -14.16
N GLU A 424 1.56 -5.09 -13.78
CA GLU A 424 1.15 -3.94 -14.59
C GLU A 424 2.06 -2.72 -14.42
N ALA A 425 2.95 -2.75 -13.43
CA ALA A 425 3.99 -1.74 -13.23
C ALA A 425 5.21 -1.93 -14.15
N ILE A 426 5.19 -2.92 -15.05
CA ILE A 426 6.23 -3.13 -16.05
C ILE A 426 6.04 -2.19 -17.24
N ASN A 427 7.09 -1.45 -17.58
CA ASN A 427 7.09 -0.46 -18.64
C ASN A 427 8.15 -0.79 -19.69
N ALA A 428 7.80 -0.58 -20.96
CA ALA A 428 8.73 -0.63 -22.07
C ALA A 428 9.48 0.70 -22.17
N THR A 429 10.79 0.67 -21.95
CA THR A 429 11.67 1.84 -22.02
C THR A 429 12.78 1.61 -23.05
N ARG A 430 13.53 2.66 -23.40
CA ARG A 430 14.73 2.53 -24.25
C ARG A 430 15.84 1.72 -23.58
N GLY A 431 15.83 1.63 -22.25
CA GLY A 431 16.75 0.81 -21.45
C GLY A 431 16.39 -0.68 -21.37
N GLY A 432 15.27 -1.08 -21.97
CA GLY A 432 14.67 -2.41 -21.79
C GLY A 432 13.36 -2.35 -21.00
N MET A 433 12.87 -3.51 -20.58
CA MET A 433 11.71 -3.60 -19.70
C MET A 433 12.12 -3.17 -18.28
N MET A 434 11.32 -2.31 -17.65
CA MET A 434 11.59 -1.82 -16.29
C MET A 434 10.34 -1.90 -15.43
N LEU A 435 10.47 -2.50 -14.25
CA LEU A 435 9.47 -2.40 -13.19
C LEU A 435 9.58 -1.01 -12.54
N ALA A 436 8.54 -0.19 -12.68
CA ALA A 436 8.47 1.06 -11.93
C ALA A 436 8.04 0.77 -10.49
N PRO A 437 8.65 1.39 -9.46
CA PRO A 437 8.22 1.21 -8.07
C PRO A 437 6.78 1.75 -7.84
N GLY A 438 6.33 2.69 -8.68
CA GLY A 438 5.01 3.31 -8.62
C GLY A 438 5.10 4.81 -8.26
N GLY A 439 3.96 5.43 -7.95
CA GLY A 439 3.96 6.73 -7.28
C GLY A 439 4.29 7.94 -8.14
N LEU A 440 3.94 7.90 -9.44
CA LEU A 440 4.09 8.97 -10.45
C LEU A 440 5.54 9.32 -10.84
N ALA A 441 6.44 9.53 -9.88
CA ALA A 441 7.74 10.17 -10.10
C ALA A 441 8.82 9.24 -10.68
N TYR A 442 8.65 7.93 -10.55
CA TYR A 442 9.75 6.95 -10.70
C TYR A 442 9.54 5.98 -11.87
N TYR A 443 8.73 6.36 -12.84
CA TYR A 443 8.60 5.60 -14.08
C TYR A 443 9.91 5.65 -14.87
N ALA A 444 10.39 4.48 -15.31
CA ALA A 444 11.72 4.27 -15.92
C ALA A 444 12.91 4.43 -14.95
N ALA A 445 12.74 3.98 -13.70
CA ALA A 445 13.81 3.80 -12.74
C ALA A 445 13.69 2.43 -12.04
N ALA A 446 14.81 1.95 -11.50
CA ALA A 446 14.93 0.70 -10.79
C ALA A 446 15.85 0.85 -9.57
N TRP A 447 15.48 0.25 -8.45
CA TRP A 447 16.30 0.18 -7.25
C TRP A 447 16.74 -1.25 -6.99
N CYS A 448 17.91 -1.42 -6.36
CA CYS A 448 18.44 -2.77 -6.09
C CYS A 448 17.55 -3.54 -5.09
N ASN A 449 16.98 -2.87 -4.11
CA ASN A 449 16.06 -3.50 -3.16
C ASN A 449 14.73 -3.86 -3.86
N ASP A 450 14.09 -2.89 -4.52
CA ASP A 450 12.76 -3.06 -5.14
C ASP A 450 12.74 -4.10 -6.28
N ASN A 451 13.56 -3.87 -7.30
CA ASN A 451 13.51 -4.63 -8.54
C ASN A 451 14.28 -5.93 -8.45
N VAL A 452 15.43 -5.89 -7.80
CA VAL A 452 16.41 -6.97 -7.78
C VAL A 452 16.16 -7.91 -6.60
N GLU A 453 15.95 -7.41 -5.39
CA GLU A 453 15.69 -8.28 -4.24
C GLU A 453 14.22 -8.68 -4.12
N TYR A 454 13.29 -7.73 -4.18
CA TYR A 454 11.89 -8.01 -3.82
C TYR A 454 11.14 -8.73 -4.92
N ALA A 455 10.93 -8.04 -6.05
CA ALA A 455 10.07 -8.49 -7.14
C ALA A 455 10.77 -9.44 -8.10
N GLY A 456 12.08 -9.26 -8.33
CA GLY A 456 12.88 -10.08 -9.24
C GLY A 456 12.71 -11.58 -9.01
N PRO A 457 12.98 -12.11 -7.81
CA PRO A 457 12.82 -13.53 -7.48
C PRO A 457 11.38 -14.04 -7.53
N PHE A 458 10.40 -13.14 -7.47
CA PHE A 458 8.98 -13.49 -7.49
C PHE A 458 8.46 -13.76 -8.91
N PHE A 459 8.88 -12.98 -9.91
CA PHE A 459 8.35 -13.11 -11.28
C PHE A 459 8.46 -14.51 -11.91
N PRO A 460 9.49 -15.32 -11.64
CA PRO A 460 9.51 -16.71 -12.09
C PRO A 460 8.34 -17.55 -11.55
N PHE A 461 7.90 -17.33 -10.30
CA PHE A 461 6.75 -18.04 -9.74
C PHE A 461 5.44 -17.66 -10.43
N LEU A 462 5.27 -16.37 -10.75
CA LEU A 462 4.11 -15.86 -11.48
C LEU A 462 4.13 -16.29 -12.96
N GLY A 463 5.32 -16.34 -13.56
CA GLY A 463 5.50 -16.67 -14.98
C GLY A 463 5.12 -15.55 -15.95
N GLU A 464 4.92 -14.32 -15.45
CA GLU A 464 4.62 -13.18 -16.30
C GLU A 464 5.84 -12.83 -17.15
N LYS A 465 5.66 -12.77 -18.47
CA LYS A 465 6.75 -12.69 -19.44
C LYS A 465 7.52 -11.39 -19.30
N ASN A 466 6.82 -10.27 -19.20
CA ASN A 466 7.45 -8.95 -19.18
C ASN A 466 8.17 -8.69 -17.86
N GLY A 467 7.67 -9.21 -16.74
CA GLY A 467 8.29 -9.13 -15.42
C GLY A 467 9.54 -9.98 -15.30
N ASN A 468 9.55 -11.20 -15.88
CA ASN A 468 10.77 -11.98 -16.02
C ASN A 468 11.81 -11.24 -16.87
N GLN A 469 11.39 -10.61 -17.97
CA GLN A 469 12.27 -9.80 -18.81
C GLN A 469 12.77 -8.55 -18.08
N ALA A 470 11.91 -7.84 -17.35
CA ALA A 470 12.27 -6.63 -16.60
C ALA A 470 13.28 -6.94 -15.49
N SER A 471 13.13 -8.09 -14.81
CA SER A 471 14.10 -8.56 -13.84
C SER A 471 15.46 -8.79 -14.49
N LEU A 472 15.48 -9.52 -15.61
CA LEU A 472 16.70 -9.80 -16.37
C LEU A 472 17.40 -8.54 -16.88
N ASP A 473 16.64 -7.61 -17.46
CA ASP A 473 17.16 -6.33 -17.94
C ASP A 473 17.75 -5.52 -16.78
N THR A 474 17.07 -5.51 -15.62
CA THR A 474 17.57 -4.84 -14.42
C THR A 474 18.88 -5.45 -13.92
N TYR A 475 18.99 -6.79 -13.84
CA TYR A 475 20.23 -7.45 -13.43
C TYR A 475 21.40 -7.10 -14.36
N ARG A 476 21.16 -7.09 -15.68
CA ARG A 476 22.15 -6.71 -16.69
C ARG A 476 22.56 -5.25 -16.61
N LEU A 477 21.63 -4.36 -16.28
CA LEU A 477 21.91 -2.93 -16.12
C LEU A 477 22.85 -2.70 -14.92
N PHE A 478 22.55 -3.25 -13.75
CA PHE A 478 23.45 -3.15 -12.59
C PHE A 478 24.81 -3.80 -12.83
N GLN A 479 24.85 -4.93 -13.55
CA GLN A 479 26.10 -5.63 -13.87
C GLN A 479 27.12 -4.75 -14.59
N LYS A 480 26.70 -3.76 -15.39
CA LYS A 480 27.59 -2.82 -16.08
C LYS A 480 28.48 -2.02 -15.12
N HIS A 481 28.08 -1.90 -13.87
CA HIS A 481 28.78 -1.12 -12.85
C HIS A 481 29.69 -1.97 -11.94
N MET A 482 29.78 -3.28 -12.19
CA MET A 482 30.60 -4.21 -11.41
C MET A 482 31.99 -4.32 -12.02
N GLN A 483 32.91 -3.44 -11.58
CA GLN A 483 34.26 -3.35 -12.11
C GLN A 483 35.29 -4.17 -11.31
N PRO A 484 36.40 -4.65 -11.90
CA PRO A 484 37.40 -5.47 -11.20
C PRO A 484 38.08 -4.80 -9.99
N ASP A 485 37.95 -3.48 -9.84
CA ASP A 485 38.46 -2.72 -8.70
C ASP A 485 37.57 -2.81 -7.45
N PHE A 486 36.39 -3.44 -7.55
CA PHE A 486 35.44 -3.62 -6.46
C PHE A 486 35.02 -2.30 -5.79
N LYS A 487 34.84 -1.25 -6.59
CA LYS A 487 34.15 -0.03 -6.12
C LYS A 487 32.65 -0.29 -5.94
N THR A 488 32.03 0.50 -5.06
CA THR A 488 30.60 0.42 -4.75
C THR A 488 29.75 0.56 -6.01
N MET A 489 28.76 -0.32 -6.14
CA MET A 489 27.75 -0.25 -7.21
C MET A 489 26.67 0.79 -6.88
N PRO A 490 25.99 1.39 -7.88
CA PRO A 490 24.89 2.31 -7.62
C PRO A 490 23.74 1.61 -6.88
N SER A 491 22.99 2.36 -6.08
CA SER A 491 21.80 1.85 -5.36
C SER A 491 20.55 1.84 -6.23
N SER A 492 20.50 2.74 -7.21
CA SER A 492 19.43 2.85 -8.19
C SER A 492 19.93 3.27 -9.55
N LEU A 493 19.16 2.91 -10.57
CA LEU A 493 19.36 3.28 -11.96
C LEU A 493 18.11 3.98 -12.43
N HIS A 494 18.25 5.21 -12.91
CA HIS A 494 17.12 6.03 -13.37
C HIS A 494 17.32 6.43 -14.83
N SER A 495 16.35 7.18 -15.37
CA SER A 495 16.45 7.71 -16.74
C SER A 495 16.63 6.62 -17.79
N GLU A 496 15.80 5.56 -17.70
CA GLU A 496 15.88 4.41 -18.60
C GLU A 496 17.23 3.65 -18.49
N GLY A 497 17.84 3.66 -17.30
CA GLY A 497 19.06 2.91 -16.99
C GLY A 497 20.38 3.61 -17.34
N ILE A 498 20.32 4.91 -17.69
CA ILE A 498 21.51 5.72 -18.03
C ILE A 498 21.99 6.52 -16.81
N GLY A 499 21.06 7.00 -16.00
CA GLY A 499 21.37 7.79 -14.82
C GLY A 499 21.63 6.91 -13.60
N LEU A 500 22.57 7.32 -12.76
CA LEU A 500 23.00 6.58 -11.59
C LEU A 500 22.57 7.31 -10.32
N GLY A 501 21.84 6.62 -9.46
CA GLY A 501 21.60 7.03 -8.09
C GLY A 501 22.59 6.35 -7.15
N SER A 502 23.02 7.07 -6.13
CA SER A 502 23.77 6.50 -5.01
C SER A 502 23.20 7.10 -3.74
N ALA A 503 22.72 6.27 -2.82
CA ALA A 503 22.61 6.65 -1.43
C ALA A 503 24.02 7.03 -0.91
N ASP A 504 24.14 7.76 0.19
CA ASP A 504 25.42 8.25 0.73
C ASP A 504 26.43 7.11 1.06
N GLY A 505 27.09 6.56 0.03
CA GLY A 505 27.99 5.41 0.11
C GLY A 505 27.34 4.05 -0.20
N ASP A 506 27.83 2.99 0.45
CA ASP A 506 27.34 1.61 0.33
C ASP A 506 26.08 1.38 1.19
N ARG A 507 24.98 0.98 0.56
CA ARG A 507 23.69 0.64 1.20
C ARG A 507 23.53 -0.86 1.50
N GLY A 508 24.49 -1.69 1.09
CA GLY A 508 24.35 -3.14 1.05
C GLY A 508 23.75 -3.66 -0.27
N ASP A 509 23.75 -2.87 -1.34
CA ASP A 509 23.12 -3.23 -2.62
C ASP A 509 23.78 -4.46 -3.27
N ALA A 510 25.07 -4.71 -3.03
CA ALA A 510 25.73 -5.93 -3.49
C ALA A 510 25.14 -7.18 -2.80
N ALA A 511 24.83 -7.11 -1.51
CA ALA A 511 24.18 -8.22 -0.79
C ALA A 511 22.75 -8.46 -1.31
N MET A 512 21.99 -7.37 -1.55
CA MET A 512 20.67 -7.43 -2.19
C MET A 512 20.73 -8.07 -3.57
N TYR A 513 21.70 -7.67 -4.41
CA TYR A 513 21.90 -8.22 -5.74
C TYR A 513 22.24 -9.71 -5.71
N ALA A 514 23.21 -10.10 -4.88
CA ALA A 514 23.60 -11.51 -4.79
C ALA A 514 22.43 -12.41 -4.37
N TYR A 515 21.65 -11.98 -3.37
CA TYR A 515 20.48 -12.71 -2.91
C TYR A 515 19.38 -12.75 -3.98
N GLY A 516 18.93 -11.60 -4.47
CA GLY A 516 17.86 -11.51 -5.45
C GLY A 516 18.18 -12.24 -6.76
N CYS A 517 19.35 -11.96 -7.34
CA CYS A 517 19.75 -12.54 -8.62
C CYS A 517 19.94 -14.06 -8.55
N ALA A 518 20.56 -14.59 -7.48
CA ALA A 518 20.70 -16.03 -7.30
C ALA A 518 19.33 -16.73 -7.16
N ARG A 519 18.42 -16.15 -6.38
CA ARG A 519 17.06 -16.66 -6.19
C ARG A 519 16.25 -16.62 -7.49
N PHE A 520 16.38 -15.55 -8.27
CA PHE A 520 15.80 -15.46 -9.61
C PHE A 520 16.32 -16.55 -10.53
N CYS A 521 17.65 -16.75 -10.62
CA CYS A 521 18.24 -17.78 -11.48
C CYS A 521 17.74 -19.18 -11.12
N LEU A 522 17.72 -19.52 -9.83
CA LEU A 522 17.19 -20.80 -9.34
C LEU A 522 15.70 -20.96 -9.70
N ALA A 523 14.88 -19.96 -9.38
CA ALA A 523 13.44 -20.01 -9.64
C ALA A 523 13.08 -19.90 -11.13
N ARG A 524 13.93 -19.30 -11.97
CA ARG A 524 13.73 -19.22 -13.43
C ARG A 524 13.99 -20.57 -14.10
N GLY A 525 14.92 -21.35 -13.54
CA GLY A 525 15.27 -22.69 -14.06
C GLY A 525 15.95 -22.68 -15.42
N ASP A 526 16.51 -21.54 -15.84
CA ASP A 526 17.21 -21.37 -17.11
C ASP A 526 18.72 -21.38 -16.90
N GLN A 527 19.38 -22.46 -17.30
CA GLN A 527 20.81 -22.65 -17.10
C GLN A 527 21.66 -21.64 -17.89
N ALA A 528 21.20 -21.18 -19.06
CA ALA A 528 21.96 -20.24 -19.88
C ALA A 528 21.96 -18.86 -19.21
N ILE A 529 20.80 -18.38 -18.78
CA ILE A 529 20.66 -17.13 -18.02
C ILE A 529 21.44 -17.21 -16.69
N ALA A 530 21.34 -18.34 -15.98
CA ALA A 530 22.06 -18.54 -14.73
C ALA A 530 23.59 -18.45 -14.91
N LYS A 531 24.14 -19.03 -15.99
CA LYS A 531 25.56 -18.90 -16.34
C LYS A 531 25.94 -17.48 -16.74
N GLU A 532 25.07 -16.79 -17.47
CA GLU A 532 25.27 -15.39 -17.86
C GLU A 532 25.41 -14.47 -16.62
N LEU A 533 24.55 -14.66 -15.62
CA LEU A 533 24.48 -13.81 -14.43
C LEU A 533 25.43 -14.25 -13.30
N TRP A 534 25.98 -15.46 -13.35
CA TRP A 534 26.90 -15.98 -12.33
C TRP A 534 28.09 -15.05 -12.02
N PRO A 535 28.79 -14.45 -13.00
CA PRO A 535 29.89 -13.53 -12.71
C PRO A 535 29.47 -12.32 -11.87
N ALA A 536 28.26 -11.78 -12.08
CA ALA A 536 27.73 -10.66 -11.31
C ALA A 536 27.41 -11.08 -9.86
N ILE A 537 26.79 -12.25 -9.68
CA ILE A 537 26.52 -12.84 -8.36
C ILE A 537 27.83 -13.03 -7.59
N ALA A 538 28.82 -13.67 -8.22
CA ALA A 538 30.12 -13.92 -7.61
C ALA A 538 30.86 -12.61 -7.25
N TRP A 539 30.79 -11.60 -8.13
CA TRP A 539 31.36 -10.27 -7.87
C TRP A 539 30.72 -9.62 -6.64
N CYS A 540 29.39 -9.65 -6.52
CA CYS A 540 28.68 -9.07 -5.38
C CYS A 540 29.00 -9.75 -4.04
N LEU A 541 29.15 -11.09 -4.06
CA LEU A 541 29.56 -11.84 -2.88
C LEU A 541 30.99 -11.51 -2.46
N GLU A 542 31.90 -11.39 -3.43
CA GLU A 542 33.29 -11.00 -3.17
C GLU A 542 33.40 -9.54 -2.71
N TYR A 543 32.64 -8.62 -3.29
CA TYR A 543 32.54 -7.23 -2.82
C TYR A 543 32.13 -7.20 -1.34
N SER A 544 31.04 -7.89 -1.00
CA SER A 544 30.53 -7.94 0.37
C SER A 544 31.57 -8.56 1.31
N ARG A 545 32.23 -9.64 0.91
CA ARG A 545 33.31 -10.28 1.67
C ARG A 545 34.45 -9.30 1.99
N ARG A 546 34.79 -8.40 1.07
CA ARG A 546 35.82 -7.36 1.28
C ARG A 546 35.39 -6.29 2.29
N GLN A 547 34.08 -6.12 2.51
CA GLN A 547 33.53 -5.25 3.55
C GLN A 547 33.40 -5.94 4.92
N THR A 548 33.93 -7.16 5.08
CA THR A 548 33.86 -7.87 6.37
C THR A 548 34.66 -7.12 7.45
N THR A 549 33.98 -6.75 8.52
CA THR A 549 34.56 -6.10 9.70
C THR A 549 35.39 -7.08 10.54
N PRO A 550 36.22 -6.60 11.49
CA PRO A 550 36.92 -7.47 12.45
C PRO A 550 35.99 -8.37 13.28
N ASP A 551 34.72 -7.98 13.45
CA ASP A 551 33.70 -8.77 14.15
C ASP A 551 33.05 -9.84 13.27
N GLY A 552 33.37 -9.88 11.98
CA GLY A 552 32.88 -10.88 11.02
C GLY A 552 31.56 -10.52 10.33
N VAL A 553 30.98 -9.35 10.61
CA VAL A 553 29.77 -8.83 9.94
C VAL A 553 30.12 -7.89 8.79
N ILE A 554 29.16 -7.60 7.90
CA ILE A 554 29.39 -6.79 6.70
C ILE A 554 29.18 -5.31 7.01
N ALA A 555 30.19 -4.48 6.76
CA ALA A 555 30.10 -3.03 6.86
C ALA A 555 29.23 -2.45 5.74
N SER A 556 28.52 -1.38 6.04
CA SER A 556 27.87 -0.52 5.04
C SER A 556 27.73 0.90 5.61
N ASN A 557 27.63 1.90 4.74
CA ASN A 557 27.46 3.29 5.15
C ASN A 557 26.02 3.59 5.58
N THR A 558 25.06 2.95 4.92
CA THR A 558 23.64 3.10 5.20
C THR A 558 22.91 1.76 4.97
N ASP A 559 21.58 1.78 4.98
CA ASP A 559 20.69 0.65 4.76
C ASP A 559 19.57 1.02 3.78
N GLU A 560 18.63 0.10 3.54
CA GLU A 560 17.54 0.33 2.61
C GLU A 560 16.58 1.49 2.98
N LEU A 561 16.70 2.08 4.17
CA LEU A 561 16.00 3.32 4.54
C LEU A 561 16.75 4.58 4.11
N GLU A 562 17.90 4.43 3.45
CA GLU A 562 18.69 5.50 2.84
C GLU A 562 19.06 6.61 3.84
N GLY A 563 19.39 6.21 5.07
CA GLY A 563 19.89 7.11 6.11
C GLY A 563 18.80 7.85 6.90
N ARG A 564 17.52 7.58 6.64
CA ARG A 564 16.38 8.15 7.39
C ARG A 564 16.44 7.80 8.89
N LEU A 565 17.05 6.67 9.23
CA LEU A 565 17.29 6.23 10.61
C LEU A 565 18.75 5.80 10.78
N PRO A 566 19.31 5.86 12.00
CA PRO A 566 20.68 5.41 12.26
C PRO A 566 20.89 3.93 11.88
N THR A 567 22.06 3.63 11.32
CA THR A 567 22.44 2.30 10.78
C THR A 567 23.75 1.75 11.34
N GLY A 568 24.52 2.57 12.07
CA GLY A 568 25.85 2.20 12.58
C GLY A 568 26.89 1.97 11.47
N LYS A 569 28.01 1.31 11.82
CA LYS A 569 29.09 0.97 10.86
C LYS A 569 28.84 -0.34 10.10
N ALA A 570 27.96 -1.16 10.62
CA ALA A 570 27.49 -2.43 10.07
C ALA A 570 26.07 -2.63 10.59
N ASN A 571 25.16 -3.09 9.73
CA ASN A 571 23.76 -3.29 10.08
C ASN A 571 23.31 -4.74 9.84
N LEU A 572 22.24 -5.10 10.55
CA LEU A 572 21.67 -6.45 10.51
C LEU A 572 21.15 -6.83 9.13
N SER A 573 20.60 -5.86 8.38
CA SER A 573 20.00 -6.09 7.07
C SER A 573 21.02 -6.59 6.05
N THR A 574 22.11 -5.82 5.86
CA THR A 574 23.18 -6.14 4.92
C THR A 574 23.79 -7.52 5.21
N SER A 575 24.06 -7.81 6.49
CA SER A 575 24.66 -9.09 6.89
C SER A 575 23.69 -10.27 6.68
N SER A 576 22.40 -10.08 6.94
CA SER A 576 21.37 -11.11 6.72
C SER A 576 21.17 -11.41 5.23
N LEU A 577 21.13 -10.37 4.39
CA LEU A 577 21.01 -10.51 2.94
C LEU A 577 22.27 -11.18 2.34
N TYR A 578 23.45 -10.83 2.84
CA TYR A 578 24.69 -11.49 2.40
C TYR A 578 24.69 -12.98 2.75
N TYR A 579 24.26 -13.35 3.96
CA TYR A 579 24.04 -14.75 4.34
C TYR A 579 23.06 -15.46 3.37
N GLY A 580 21.92 -14.85 3.07
CA GLY A 580 20.94 -15.39 2.13
C GLY A 580 21.51 -15.54 0.71
N GLY A 581 22.31 -14.57 0.26
CA GLY A 581 23.02 -14.58 -1.01
C GLY A 581 24.03 -15.71 -1.11
N LEU A 582 24.84 -15.93 -0.08
CA LEU A 582 25.79 -17.04 -0.01
C LEU A 582 25.09 -18.39 -0.13
N ARG A 583 24.01 -18.62 0.62
CA ARG A 583 23.24 -19.88 0.54
C ARG A 583 22.64 -20.11 -0.84
N SER A 584 22.01 -19.08 -1.40
CA SER A 584 21.38 -19.17 -2.72
C SER A 584 22.42 -19.38 -3.83
N ALA A 585 23.57 -18.72 -3.74
CA ALA A 585 24.66 -18.89 -4.68
C ALA A 585 25.37 -20.24 -4.52
N ALA A 586 25.42 -20.82 -3.32
CA ALA A 586 25.92 -22.18 -3.12
C ALA A 586 25.03 -23.19 -3.84
N ASP A 587 23.70 -23.10 -3.68
CA ASP A 587 22.74 -23.94 -4.41
C ASP A 587 22.88 -23.80 -5.92
N LEU A 588 22.96 -22.55 -6.41
CA LEU A 588 23.15 -22.27 -7.83
C LEU A 588 24.50 -22.77 -8.36
N GLY A 589 25.59 -22.58 -7.59
CA GLY A 589 26.93 -22.99 -7.97
C GLY A 589 27.04 -24.50 -8.17
N ARG A 590 26.40 -25.30 -7.29
CA ARG A 590 26.40 -26.77 -7.42
C ARG A 590 25.76 -27.23 -8.72
N VAL A 591 24.64 -26.63 -9.14
CA VAL A 591 23.94 -27.00 -10.38
C VAL A 591 24.60 -26.44 -11.65
N LEU A 592 25.42 -25.38 -11.52
CA LEU A 592 26.17 -24.81 -12.65
C LEU A 592 27.55 -25.45 -12.86
N GLY A 593 28.03 -26.26 -11.91
CA GLY A 593 29.33 -26.93 -11.97
C GLY A 593 30.45 -26.21 -11.19
N PHE A 594 30.13 -25.19 -10.39
CA PHE A 594 31.04 -24.42 -9.54
C PHE A 594 31.10 -25.02 -8.11
N ALA A 595 31.43 -26.31 -8.02
CA ALA A 595 31.33 -27.05 -6.76
C ALA A 595 32.31 -26.59 -5.67
N ALA A 596 33.47 -26.03 -6.05
CA ALA A 596 34.44 -25.52 -5.09
C ALA A 596 33.98 -24.19 -4.48
N GLU A 597 33.51 -23.28 -5.32
CA GLU A 597 32.91 -22.01 -4.95
C GLU A 597 31.68 -22.23 -4.07
N ALA A 598 30.80 -23.17 -4.45
CA ALA A 598 29.62 -23.50 -3.66
C ALA A 598 29.96 -23.97 -2.24
N ARG A 599 30.97 -24.84 -2.08
CA ARG A 599 31.45 -25.24 -0.74
C ARG A 599 32.00 -24.06 0.05
N SER A 600 32.78 -23.19 -0.60
CA SER A 600 33.30 -21.98 0.05
C SER A 600 32.18 -21.05 0.49
N TYR A 601 31.12 -20.90 -0.31
CA TYR A 601 29.96 -20.09 0.05
C TYR A 601 29.16 -20.68 1.20
N ASP A 602 29.03 -22.02 1.31
CA ASP A 602 28.44 -22.66 2.49
C ASP A 602 29.23 -22.36 3.77
N GLU A 603 30.55 -22.51 3.71
CA GLU A 603 31.44 -22.24 4.86
C GLU A 603 31.36 -20.77 5.29
N GLN A 604 31.34 -19.84 4.33
CA GLN A 604 31.15 -18.42 4.58
C GLN A 604 29.76 -18.13 5.18
N ALA A 605 28.71 -18.81 4.71
CA ALA A 605 27.36 -18.63 5.25
C ALA A 605 27.26 -19.14 6.69
N ASP A 606 27.87 -20.29 7.00
CA ASP A 606 27.96 -20.82 8.37
C ASP A 606 28.70 -19.86 9.31
N ALA A 607 29.79 -19.25 8.83
CA ALA A 607 30.51 -18.22 9.58
C ALA A 607 29.67 -16.94 9.78
N MET A 608 28.99 -16.48 8.73
CA MET A 608 28.15 -15.29 8.77
C MET A 608 26.96 -15.44 9.73
N ALA A 609 26.30 -16.61 9.77
CA ALA A 609 25.24 -16.88 10.74
C ALA A 609 25.71 -16.72 12.20
N LYS A 610 26.91 -17.23 12.51
CA LYS A 610 27.53 -17.07 13.84
C LYS A 610 27.92 -15.62 14.12
N ALA A 611 28.45 -14.91 13.12
CA ALA A 611 28.80 -13.50 13.25
C ALA A 611 27.57 -12.62 13.50
N ILE A 612 26.46 -12.90 12.80
CA ILE A 612 25.18 -12.20 13.00
C ILE A 612 24.70 -12.36 14.44
N ASP A 613 24.62 -13.59 14.98
CA ASP A 613 24.19 -13.78 16.37
C ASP A 613 25.18 -13.14 17.35
N LYS A 614 26.49 -13.31 17.15
CA LYS A 614 27.51 -12.74 18.03
C LYS A 614 27.42 -11.20 18.12
N TYR A 615 27.25 -10.52 16.99
CA TYR A 615 27.35 -9.05 16.92
C TYR A 615 26.02 -8.36 17.19
N PHE A 616 24.92 -8.89 16.65
CA PHE A 616 23.61 -8.25 16.70
C PHE A 616 22.69 -8.80 17.79
N ALA A 617 22.94 -9.98 18.37
CA ALA A 617 22.07 -10.45 19.45
C ALA A 617 22.16 -9.55 20.68
N ALA A 618 21.00 -9.15 21.21
CA ALA A 618 20.92 -8.28 22.37
C ALA A 618 19.56 -8.40 23.07
N THR A 619 19.48 -7.88 24.30
CA THR A 619 18.18 -7.54 24.89
C THR A 619 17.85 -6.11 24.51
N VAL A 620 16.82 -5.91 23.68
CA VAL A 620 16.39 -4.60 23.17
C VAL A 620 14.97 -4.33 23.65
N ALA A 621 14.76 -3.22 24.36
CA ALA A 621 13.48 -2.89 24.99
C ALA A 621 12.82 -4.05 25.79
N GLY A 622 13.65 -4.89 26.42
CA GLY A 622 13.20 -6.05 27.21
C GLY A 622 13.00 -7.35 26.43
N PHE A 623 13.20 -7.36 25.11
CA PHE A 623 13.07 -8.57 24.27
C PHE A 623 14.44 -9.17 23.96
N ASN A 624 14.57 -10.50 24.09
CA ASN A 624 15.76 -11.25 23.67
C ASN A 624 15.76 -11.43 22.14
N THR A 625 16.26 -10.43 21.42
CA THR A 625 16.14 -10.30 19.96
C THR A 625 17.48 -9.84 19.36
N TYR A 626 17.45 -9.17 18.20
CA TYR A 626 18.58 -8.48 17.61
C TYR A 626 18.47 -6.96 17.82
N ARG A 627 19.61 -6.31 18.12
CA ARG A 627 19.80 -4.88 17.86
C ARG A 627 20.13 -4.68 16.38
N TYR A 628 19.72 -3.54 15.81
CA TYR A 628 19.90 -3.32 14.37
C TYR A 628 21.36 -3.04 13.97
N TYR A 629 22.10 -2.37 14.86
CA TYR A 629 23.54 -2.10 14.78
C TYR A 629 24.13 -2.05 16.20
N ASP A 630 25.46 -2.00 16.32
CA ASP A 630 26.12 -1.92 17.63
C ASP A 630 25.73 -0.66 18.41
N GLY A 631 25.31 -0.84 19.66
CA GLY A 631 24.82 0.23 20.53
C GLY A 631 23.34 0.61 20.35
N ASN A 632 22.63 0.05 19.36
CA ASN A 632 21.21 0.35 19.16
C ASN A 632 20.32 -0.32 20.23
N ASP A 633 19.62 0.47 21.04
CA ASP A 633 18.74 0.03 22.13
C ASP A 633 17.23 0.25 21.85
N VAL A 634 16.89 0.85 20.70
CA VAL A 634 15.52 1.03 20.21
C VAL A 634 15.14 -0.11 19.26
N LEU A 635 13.94 -0.67 19.42
CA LEU A 635 13.42 -1.70 18.51
C LEU A 635 13.25 -1.14 17.09
N ARG A 636 13.66 -1.91 16.08
CA ARG A 636 13.50 -1.64 14.65
C ARG A 636 12.73 -2.78 14.02
N SER A 637 11.84 -2.53 13.06
CA SER A 637 11.07 -3.61 12.41
C SER A 637 11.93 -4.57 11.59
N TRP A 638 13.10 -4.14 11.11
CA TRP A 638 14.05 -4.96 10.34
C TRP A 638 14.76 -6.07 11.13
N ILE A 639 14.52 -6.18 12.44
CA ILE A 639 14.94 -7.34 13.25
C ILE A 639 14.34 -8.67 12.75
N CYS A 640 13.35 -8.62 11.86
CA CYS A 640 12.73 -9.78 11.22
C CYS A 640 13.59 -10.45 10.14
N LEU A 641 14.60 -9.77 9.56
CA LEU A 641 15.32 -10.29 8.40
C LEU A 641 16.04 -11.64 8.63
N PRO A 642 16.68 -11.90 9.78
CA PRO A 642 17.23 -13.23 10.07
C PRO A 642 16.19 -14.35 9.93
N LEU A 643 14.95 -14.12 10.36
CA LEU A 643 13.86 -15.11 10.21
C LEU A 643 13.54 -15.39 8.74
N CYS A 644 13.56 -14.36 7.89
CA CYS A 644 13.37 -14.50 6.43
C CYS A 644 14.46 -15.36 5.78
N MET A 645 15.66 -15.38 6.37
CA MET A 645 16.78 -16.19 5.89
C MET A 645 16.84 -17.57 6.56
N GLY A 646 15.89 -17.87 7.45
CA GLY A 646 15.82 -19.14 8.16
C GLY A 646 16.71 -19.25 9.40
N LEU A 647 17.32 -18.15 9.86
CA LEU A 647 18.03 -18.07 11.14
C LEU A 647 17.00 -17.96 12.27
N LYS A 648 17.16 -18.76 13.33
CA LYS A 648 16.13 -18.97 14.37
C LYS A 648 16.64 -18.81 15.80
N GLU A 649 17.90 -18.44 15.97
CA GLU A 649 18.60 -18.34 17.25
C GLU A 649 17.87 -17.39 18.23
N ARG A 650 17.27 -16.30 17.72
CA ARG A 650 16.47 -15.33 18.51
C ARG A 650 14.98 -15.37 18.21
N ARG A 651 14.49 -16.46 17.60
CA ARG A 651 13.13 -16.56 17.05
C ARG A 651 12.04 -16.01 17.96
N ASP A 652 11.91 -16.56 19.17
CA ASP A 652 10.75 -16.29 20.01
C ASP A 652 10.73 -14.84 20.51
N GLY A 653 11.90 -14.30 20.89
CA GLY A 653 12.02 -12.90 21.32
C GLY A 653 11.85 -11.91 20.16
N THR A 654 12.32 -12.25 18.95
CA THR A 654 12.06 -11.45 17.75
C THR A 654 10.58 -11.41 17.40
N ILE A 655 9.88 -12.55 17.41
CA ILE A 655 8.43 -12.61 17.16
C ILE A 655 7.66 -11.78 18.20
N ALA A 656 8.01 -11.91 19.48
CA ALA A 656 7.40 -11.15 20.56
C ALA A 656 7.63 -9.64 20.40
N ALA A 657 8.82 -9.21 19.98
CA ALA A 657 9.14 -7.81 19.74
C ALA A 657 8.32 -7.23 18.57
N LEU A 658 8.28 -7.92 17.42
CA LEU A 658 7.57 -7.48 16.21
C LEU A 658 6.08 -7.22 16.48
N PHE A 659 5.41 -8.12 17.19
CA PHE A 659 3.99 -8.00 17.49
C PHE A 659 3.67 -7.31 18.82
N SER A 660 4.67 -6.72 19.47
CA SER A 660 4.46 -5.94 20.69
C SER A 660 3.77 -4.61 20.38
N PRO A 661 3.08 -3.99 21.36
CA PRO A 661 2.54 -2.65 21.23
C PRO A 661 3.59 -1.55 20.98
N GLN A 662 4.89 -1.88 21.07
CA GLN A 662 5.97 -0.94 20.78
C GLN A 662 6.25 -0.81 19.28
N LEU A 663 5.96 -1.84 18.48
CA LEU A 663 6.20 -1.84 17.03
C LEU A 663 4.92 -2.00 16.21
N TRP A 664 3.95 -2.81 16.66
CA TRP A 664 2.75 -3.07 15.88
C TRP A 664 1.72 -1.96 16.03
N THR A 665 1.27 -1.41 14.90
CA THR A 665 0.23 -0.38 14.78
C THR A 665 -0.98 -0.92 14.00
N SER A 666 -2.03 -0.11 13.86
CA SER A 666 -3.15 -0.44 12.97
C SER A 666 -2.71 -0.65 11.51
N ASP A 667 -1.62 0.00 11.10
CA ASP A 667 -1.06 -0.01 9.76
C ASP A 667 0.04 -1.05 9.55
N GLY A 668 0.29 -1.90 10.55
CA GLY A 668 1.41 -2.84 10.54
C GLY A 668 2.58 -2.34 11.38
N LEU A 669 3.80 -2.77 11.04
CA LEU A 669 5.00 -2.44 11.80
C LEU A 669 5.42 -0.98 11.59
N ALA A 670 5.60 -0.24 12.68
CA ALA A 670 6.37 1.00 12.69
C ALA A 670 7.84 0.72 12.38
N SER A 671 8.52 1.65 11.72
CA SER A 671 9.94 1.49 11.34
C SER A 671 10.86 1.38 12.56
N GLN A 672 10.51 2.09 13.64
CA GLN A 672 11.14 2.01 14.96
C GLN A 672 10.11 2.19 16.08
N ALA A 673 10.41 1.69 17.27
CA ALA A 673 9.55 1.89 18.43
C ALA A 673 9.46 3.37 18.82
N GLY A 674 8.24 3.82 19.16
CA GLY A 674 7.96 5.21 19.52
C GLY A 674 7.68 6.15 18.35
N ASP A 675 7.75 5.65 17.11
CA ASP A 675 7.40 6.38 15.90
C ASP A 675 6.03 5.93 15.36
N LEU A 676 5.33 6.82 14.66
CA LEU A 676 4.11 6.51 13.91
C LEU A 676 4.39 6.29 12.42
N ALA A 677 5.61 6.58 11.97
CA ALA A 677 6.04 6.31 10.62
C ALA A 677 6.10 4.81 10.35
N PHE A 678 5.46 4.38 9.27
CA PHE A 678 5.43 2.98 8.86
C PHE A 678 5.77 2.85 7.39
N TRP A 679 6.25 1.65 7.04
CA TRP A 679 6.49 1.24 5.66
C TRP A 679 6.06 -0.22 5.54
N ASP A 680 5.10 -0.51 4.64
CA ASP A 680 4.52 -1.86 4.56
C ASP A 680 5.56 -2.93 4.30
N ARG A 681 6.61 -2.61 3.56
CA ARG A 681 7.77 -3.47 3.33
C ARG A 681 8.25 -4.21 4.58
N SER A 682 8.44 -3.50 5.70
CA SER A 682 8.90 -4.12 6.94
C SER A 682 7.86 -5.05 7.55
N THR A 683 6.59 -4.67 7.49
CA THR A 683 5.43 -5.51 7.85
C THR A 683 5.43 -6.80 7.03
N LEU A 684 5.63 -6.70 5.72
CA LEU A 684 5.63 -7.84 4.81
C LEU A 684 6.80 -8.79 5.08
N TYR A 685 8.00 -8.27 5.35
CA TYR A 685 9.13 -9.09 5.81
C TYR A 685 8.85 -9.75 7.16
N GLY A 686 8.30 -9.00 8.12
CA GLY A 686 7.93 -9.50 9.44
C GLY A 686 6.99 -10.69 9.32
N LEU A 687 5.88 -10.52 8.61
CA LEU A 687 4.89 -11.57 8.39
C LEU A 687 5.48 -12.78 7.65
N ARG A 688 6.27 -12.56 6.58
CA ARG A 688 6.95 -13.63 5.84
C ARG A 688 7.89 -14.43 6.75
N GLY A 689 8.78 -13.75 7.47
CA GLY A 689 9.80 -14.37 8.32
C GLY A 689 9.20 -15.13 9.50
N VAL A 690 8.16 -14.59 10.15
CA VAL A 690 7.47 -15.27 11.26
C VAL A 690 6.79 -16.55 10.77
N LEU A 691 6.11 -16.50 9.61
CA LEU A 691 5.49 -17.68 9.00
C LEU A 691 6.54 -18.72 8.59
N GLN A 692 7.65 -18.30 7.98
CA GLN A 692 8.76 -19.18 7.63
C GLN A 692 9.36 -19.87 8.87
N ALA A 693 9.42 -19.16 10.00
CA ALA A 693 9.81 -19.67 11.31
C ALA A 693 8.75 -20.57 11.97
N GLY A 694 7.59 -20.76 11.33
CA GLY A 694 6.53 -21.69 11.72
C GLY A 694 5.60 -21.20 12.81
N ALA A 695 5.58 -19.90 13.13
CA ALA A 695 4.69 -19.33 14.14
C ALA A 695 3.36 -18.85 13.53
N THR A 696 2.64 -19.78 12.88
CA THR A 696 1.39 -19.50 12.15
C THR A 696 0.27 -19.00 13.07
N THR A 697 0.11 -19.61 14.24
CA THR A 697 -0.90 -19.20 15.25
C THR A 697 -0.74 -17.75 15.66
N THR A 698 0.50 -17.26 15.77
CA THR A 698 0.79 -15.87 16.10
C THR A 698 0.62 -14.97 14.89
N ALA A 699 1.19 -15.31 13.73
CA ALA A 699 1.22 -14.41 12.57
C ALA A 699 -0.11 -14.26 11.84
N LEU A 700 -0.94 -15.31 11.78
CA LEU A 700 -2.13 -15.32 10.91
C LEU A 700 -3.15 -14.22 11.29
N PRO A 701 -3.50 -13.97 12.56
CA PRO A 701 -4.39 -12.86 12.91
C PRO A 701 -3.87 -11.50 12.44
N TYR A 702 -2.55 -11.26 12.53
CA TYR A 702 -1.93 -10.02 12.10
C TYR A 702 -1.90 -9.91 10.56
N LEU A 703 -1.59 -10.99 9.86
CA LEU A 703 -1.67 -11.04 8.39
C LEU A 703 -3.09 -10.73 7.92
N SER A 704 -4.10 -11.41 8.47
CA SER A 704 -5.50 -11.18 8.07
C SER A 704 -5.99 -9.77 8.39
N ALA A 705 -5.57 -9.20 9.53
CA ALA A 705 -5.89 -7.81 9.87
C ALA A 705 -5.23 -6.80 8.91
N TYR A 706 -3.94 -6.97 8.63
CA TYR A 706 -3.20 -6.16 7.66
C TYR A 706 -3.83 -6.26 6.27
N THR A 707 -4.13 -7.48 5.81
CA THR A 707 -4.76 -7.73 4.51
C THR A 707 -6.13 -7.06 4.42
N ARG A 708 -6.99 -7.19 5.44
CA ARG A 708 -8.30 -6.52 5.44
C ARG A 708 -8.15 -5.00 5.42
N ARG A 709 -7.14 -4.46 6.09
CA ARG A 709 -6.86 -3.02 6.06
C ARG A 709 -6.48 -2.54 4.65
N ARG A 710 -5.56 -3.23 3.97
CA ARG A 710 -5.10 -2.85 2.62
C ARG A 710 -6.06 -3.23 1.50
N LEU A 711 -6.91 -4.24 1.68
CA LEU A 711 -7.85 -4.70 0.64
C LEU A 711 -9.24 -4.07 0.79
N LEU A 712 -9.69 -3.88 2.03
CA LEU A 712 -11.09 -3.55 2.35
C LEU A 712 -11.28 -2.28 3.19
N GLY A 713 -10.18 -1.65 3.62
CA GLY A 713 -10.17 -0.47 4.47
C GLY A 713 -10.41 0.83 3.71
N GLU A 714 -9.72 1.88 4.15
CA GLU A 714 -9.89 3.24 3.65
C GLU A 714 -9.00 3.57 2.44
N HIS A 715 -7.86 2.89 2.29
CA HIS A 715 -6.96 3.08 1.14
C HIS A 715 -6.59 1.69 0.59
N VAL A 716 -7.02 1.41 -0.64
CA VAL A 716 -7.11 0.05 -1.19
C VAL A 716 -6.69 0.00 -2.67
N PRO A 717 -6.33 -1.16 -3.24
CA PRO A 717 -6.30 -2.50 -2.64
C PRO A 717 -4.89 -3.06 -2.39
N TYR A 718 -3.86 -2.21 -2.42
CA TYR A 718 -2.47 -2.65 -2.46
C TYR A 718 -1.70 -2.30 -1.17
N PRO A 719 -0.60 -3.01 -0.90
CA PRO A 719 0.45 -2.51 -0.01
C PRO A 719 0.91 -1.11 -0.43
N VAL A 720 1.30 -0.31 0.55
CA VAL A 720 1.59 1.12 0.38
C VAL A 720 3.04 1.47 0.68
N GLU A 721 3.49 2.61 0.16
CA GLU A 721 4.77 3.26 0.48
C GLU A 721 4.80 3.69 1.95
N ALA A 722 5.49 4.77 2.23
CA ALA A 722 5.66 5.21 3.58
C ALA A 722 4.44 6.02 3.99
N TRP A 723 4.31 6.18 5.30
CA TRP A 723 3.55 7.25 5.88
C TRP A 723 4.42 7.89 6.97
N PRO A 724 4.50 9.23 7.05
CA PRO A 724 3.81 10.17 6.18
C PRO A 724 4.50 10.47 4.83
N GLU A 725 5.74 10.02 4.65
CA GLU A 725 6.45 10.21 3.38
C GLU A 725 5.75 9.46 2.24
N GLY A 726 5.57 10.11 1.09
CA GLY A 726 5.04 9.41 -0.10
C GLY A 726 3.53 9.14 -0.07
N ASP A 727 2.79 9.64 0.93
CA ASP A 727 1.32 9.66 0.94
C ASP A 727 0.68 8.29 0.62
N GLN A 728 1.25 7.21 1.17
CA GLN A 728 0.76 5.84 1.01
C GLN A 728 0.61 5.38 -0.45
N ARG A 729 1.45 5.84 -1.39
CA ARG A 729 1.42 5.40 -2.80
C ARG A 729 1.34 3.88 -2.97
N HIS A 730 0.61 3.45 -4.01
CA HIS A 730 0.47 2.04 -4.40
C HIS A 730 1.77 1.44 -4.94
N LEU A 731 2.50 0.76 -4.04
CA LEU A 731 3.78 0.16 -4.37
C LEU A 731 3.66 -1.10 -5.23
N SER A 732 4.54 -1.21 -6.22
CA SER A 732 4.62 -2.38 -7.08
C SER A 732 5.45 -3.51 -6.49
N SER A 733 6.65 -3.24 -5.99
CA SER A 733 7.60 -4.27 -5.55
C SER A 733 7.18 -4.94 -4.25
N GLU A 734 6.56 -4.19 -3.35
CA GLU A 734 5.99 -4.67 -2.10
C GLU A 734 4.77 -5.55 -2.34
N SER A 735 4.02 -5.32 -3.42
CA SER A 735 3.01 -6.29 -3.86
C SER A 735 3.65 -7.65 -4.21
N GLY A 736 4.87 -7.66 -4.74
CA GLY A 736 5.70 -8.86 -4.87
C GLY A 736 6.07 -9.49 -3.52
N LEU A 737 6.48 -8.68 -2.53
CA LEU A 737 6.77 -9.16 -1.17
C LEU A 737 5.54 -9.76 -0.49
N TYR A 738 4.36 -9.16 -0.65
CA TYR A 738 3.11 -9.71 -0.14
C TYR A 738 2.87 -11.11 -0.69
N CYS A 739 3.07 -11.32 -1.99
CA CYS A 739 2.95 -12.65 -2.58
C CYS A 739 3.99 -13.63 -2.02
N ARG A 740 5.20 -13.16 -1.70
CA ARG A 740 6.27 -13.98 -1.08
C ARG A 740 5.98 -14.42 0.35
N ILE A 741 5.07 -13.74 1.07
CA ILE A 741 4.55 -14.24 2.37
C ILE A 741 3.99 -15.66 2.21
N PHE A 742 3.31 -15.92 1.09
CA PHE A 742 2.70 -17.22 0.84
C PHE A 742 3.70 -18.20 0.22
N THR A 743 4.36 -17.83 -0.88
CA THR A 743 5.26 -18.78 -1.58
C THR A 743 6.44 -19.19 -0.69
N GLU A 744 7.09 -18.24 -0.02
CA GLU A 744 8.29 -18.50 0.80
C GLU A 744 7.96 -18.66 2.29
N GLY A 745 6.98 -17.92 2.83
CA GLY A 745 6.62 -18.01 4.24
C GLY A 745 5.72 -19.21 4.56
N LEU A 746 4.53 -19.25 3.95
CA LEU A 746 3.48 -20.24 4.29
C LEU A 746 3.73 -21.61 3.64
N PHE A 747 4.06 -21.64 2.36
CA PHE A 747 4.39 -22.89 1.65
C PHE A 747 5.86 -23.30 1.88
N GLY A 748 6.72 -22.35 2.28
CA GLY A 748 8.12 -22.66 2.54
C GLY A 748 8.88 -23.12 1.31
N MET A 749 8.50 -22.63 0.11
CA MET A 749 9.14 -23.01 -1.16
C MET A 749 10.49 -22.29 -1.31
N LEU A 750 11.56 -23.05 -1.13
CA LEU A 750 12.93 -22.60 -1.27
C LEU A 750 13.56 -23.27 -2.49
N PRO A 751 13.70 -22.58 -3.64
CA PRO A 751 14.55 -23.03 -4.74
C PRO A 751 15.94 -23.50 -4.26
N THR A 752 16.30 -24.72 -4.63
CA THR A 752 17.57 -25.41 -4.27
C THR A 752 18.33 -25.90 -5.52
N GLY A 753 17.73 -25.75 -6.70
CA GLY A 753 18.35 -25.99 -8.01
C GLY A 753 17.45 -25.49 -9.14
N LEU A 754 17.86 -25.69 -10.40
CA LEU A 754 17.13 -25.19 -11.57
C LEU A 754 15.82 -25.95 -11.86
N ASP A 755 15.66 -27.13 -11.25
CA ASP A 755 14.55 -28.06 -11.43
C ASP A 755 13.97 -28.53 -10.08
N ARG A 756 14.38 -27.92 -8.97
CA ARG A 756 14.06 -28.44 -7.63
C ARG A 756 13.94 -27.35 -6.58
N PHE A 757 13.14 -27.66 -5.57
CA PHE A 757 12.95 -26.82 -4.41
C PHE A 757 12.70 -27.65 -3.17
N ARG A 758 13.12 -27.13 -2.03
CA ARG A 758 12.66 -27.59 -0.73
C ARG A 758 11.31 -26.96 -0.41
N CYS A 759 10.35 -27.76 0.00
CA CYS A 759 9.04 -27.31 0.45
C CYS A 759 8.91 -27.57 1.95
N THR A 760 8.55 -26.55 2.73
CA THR A 760 8.38 -26.69 4.18
C THR A 760 7.03 -26.11 4.60
N PRO A 761 5.93 -26.83 4.40
CA PRO A 761 4.60 -26.28 4.56
C PRO A 761 4.29 -25.90 6.02
N ARG A 762 3.58 -24.78 6.15
CA ARG A 762 3.15 -24.17 7.41
C ARG A 762 1.63 -24.04 7.42
N LEU A 763 0.92 -25.15 7.23
CA LEU A 763 -0.55 -25.15 7.24
C LEU A 763 -1.08 -24.64 8.60
N PRO A 764 -1.75 -23.48 8.67
CA PRO A 764 -2.24 -22.93 9.92
C PRO A 764 -3.23 -23.85 10.62
N ASP A 765 -3.25 -23.79 11.95
CA ASP A 765 -4.21 -24.56 12.73
C ASP A 765 -5.65 -24.19 12.35
N GLY A 766 -6.52 -25.19 12.25
CA GLY A 766 -7.90 -25.02 11.79
C GLY A 766 -8.07 -24.98 10.27
N TRP A 767 -7.00 -24.76 9.48
CA TRP A 767 -7.11 -24.87 8.02
C TRP A 767 -7.09 -26.34 7.60
N PRO A 768 -8.11 -26.82 6.85
CA PRO A 768 -8.12 -28.19 6.34
C PRO A 768 -7.19 -28.36 5.13
N ARG A 769 -6.98 -27.29 4.37
CA ARG A 769 -6.15 -27.29 3.15
C ARG A 769 -5.67 -25.88 2.80
N MET A 770 -4.61 -25.83 1.99
CA MET A 770 -4.20 -24.66 1.22
C MET A 770 -3.58 -25.11 -0.11
N ALA A 771 -3.66 -24.30 -1.16
CA ALA A 771 -3.02 -24.61 -2.43
C ALA A 771 -2.45 -23.38 -3.14
N LEU A 772 -1.37 -23.60 -3.88
CA LEU A 772 -0.90 -22.72 -4.94
C LEU A 772 -1.11 -23.45 -6.28
N ARG A 773 -1.92 -22.87 -7.15
CA ARG A 773 -2.25 -23.44 -8.47
C ARG A 773 -1.48 -22.74 -9.56
N SER A 774 -1.10 -23.48 -10.59
CA SER A 774 -0.45 -22.92 -11.79
C SER A 774 0.80 -22.09 -11.48
N VAL A 775 1.64 -22.60 -10.57
CA VAL A 775 2.98 -22.07 -10.28
C VAL A 775 3.85 -22.23 -11.52
N ARG A 776 4.47 -21.14 -11.99
CA ARG A 776 5.25 -21.10 -13.25
C ARG A 776 6.78 -21.15 -13.06
N ALA A 777 7.22 -21.49 -11.85
CA ALA A 777 8.63 -21.53 -11.49
C ALA A 777 9.35 -22.71 -12.16
N PHE A 778 10.68 -22.62 -12.17
CA PHE A 778 11.62 -23.59 -12.69
C PHE A 778 11.42 -23.89 -14.18
N ASN A 779 10.81 -22.99 -14.95
CA ASN A 779 10.38 -23.24 -16.34
C ASN A 779 9.36 -24.40 -16.47
N ARG A 780 8.58 -24.67 -15.40
CA ARG A 780 7.52 -25.68 -15.34
C ARG A 780 6.18 -25.01 -15.02
N ASN A 781 5.11 -25.79 -15.09
CA ASN A 781 3.77 -25.40 -14.63
C ASN A 781 3.20 -26.49 -13.73
N PHE A 782 2.99 -26.19 -12.46
CA PHE A 782 2.59 -27.18 -11.46
C PHE A 782 1.73 -26.56 -10.35
N ASP A 783 1.04 -27.43 -9.61
CA ASP A 783 0.33 -27.07 -8.39
C ASP A 783 1.10 -27.58 -7.17
N VAL A 784 0.97 -26.88 -6.05
CA VAL A 784 1.38 -27.32 -4.72
C VAL A 784 0.14 -27.33 -3.84
N VAL A 785 -0.23 -28.49 -3.34
CA VAL A 785 -1.41 -28.69 -2.49
C VAL A 785 -0.96 -29.23 -1.14
N VAL A 786 -1.47 -28.65 -0.06
CA VAL A 786 -1.21 -29.12 1.30
C VAL A 786 -2.54 -29.38 1.99
N GLU A 787 -2.74 -30.60 2.46
CA GLU A 787 -3.96 -31.03 3.16
C GLU A 787 -3.65 -31.53 4.57
N ARG A 788 -4.55 -31.28 5.51
CA ARG A 788 -4.42 -31.78 6.88
C ARG A 788 -4.84 -33.25 6.95
N ARG A 789 -3.94 -34.13 7.39
CA ARG A 789 -4.23 -35.55 7.67
C ARG A 789 -3.89 -35.85 9.13
N GLY A 790 -4.86 -35.62 10.01
CA GLY A 790 -4.65 -35.74 11.46
C GLY A 790 -3.60 -34.73 11.96
N LYS A 791 -2.48 -35.23 12.49
CA LYS A 791 -1.34 -34.41 12.93
C LYS A 791 -0.31 -34.11 11.82
N LEU A 792 -0.51 -34.68 10.63
CA LEU A 792 0.39 -34.54 9.49
C LEU A 792 -0.16 -33.53 8.48
N GLN A 793 0.74 -32.95 7.71
CA GLN A 793 0.50 -32.13 6.54
C GLN A 793 0.87 -32.95 5.31
N HIS A 794 -0.13 -33.31 4.53
CA HIS A 794 0.03 -34.06 3.30
C HIS A 794 0.32 -33.09 2.16
N LEU A 795 1.56 -33.10 1.67
CA LEU A 795 2.03 -32.30 0.55
C LEU A 795 1.92 -33.10 -0.75
N SER A 796 1.23 -32.55 -1.75
CA SER A 796 1.19 -33.07 -3.11
C SER A 796 1.67 -32.01 -4.10
N VAL A 797 2.55 -32.39 -5.02
CA VAL A 797 2.97 -31.55 -6.15
C VAL A 797 2.47 -32.19 -7.44
N ILE A 798 1.74 -31.42 -8.24
CA ILE A 798 0.98 -31.93 -9.37
C ILE A 798 1.39 -31.19 -10.64
N GLN A 799 1.79 -31.93 -11.68
CA GLN A 799 2.13 -31.37 -12.99
C GLN A 799 1.36 -32.09 -14.09
N GLY A 800 0.66 -31.33 -14.94
CA GLY A 800 -0.16 -31.90 -16.02
C GLY A 800 -1.24 -32.88 -15.52
N GLY A 801 -1.80 -32.64 -14.33
CA GLY A 801 -2.79 -33.50 -13.70
C GLY A 801 -2.23 -34.77 -13.03
N LYS A 802 -0.91 -34.97 -13.02
CA LYS A 802 -0.25 -36.11 -12.39
C LYS A 802 0.50 -35.68 -11.14
N ILE A 803 0.38 -36.45 -10.06
CA ILE A 803 1.20 -36.26 -8.85
C ILE A 803 2.64 -36.66 -9.19
N ILE A 804 3.57 -35.73 -9.02
CA ILE A 804 5.00 -35.93 -9.26
C ILE A 804 5.81 -36.04 -7.96
N ALA A 805 5.27 -35.55 -6.85
CA ALA A 805 5.80 -35.75 -5.51
C ALA A 805 4.67 -35.75 -4.48
N GLU A 806 4.79 -36.61 -3.46
CA GLU A 806 3.82 -36.74 -2.37
C GLU A 806 4.55 -37.07 -1.07
N ASN A 807 4.26 -36.34 0.01
CA ASN A 807 4.92 -36.51 1.29
C ASN A 807 3.95 -36.24 2.45
N ASP A 808 3.96 -37.08 3.48
CA ASP A 808 3.31 -36.79 4.76
C ASP A 808 4.35 -36.19 5.73
N LEU A 809 4.15 -34.93 6.11
CA LEU A 809 5.12 -34.15 6.88
C LEU A 809 4.55 -33.78 8.24
N LYS A 810 5.35 -33.88 9.30
CA LYS A 810 5.03 -33.23 10.59
C LYS A 810 5.26 -31.73 10.45
N ALA A 811 4.64 -30.95 11.34
CA ALA A 811 4.92 -29.52 11.43
C ALA A 811 6.42 -29.26 11.62
N GLY A 812 7.01 -28.45 10.73
CA GLY A 812 8.44 -28.15 10.75
C GLY A 812 9.26 -28.94 9.72
N GLU A 813 8.81 -30.13 9.29
CA GLU A 813 9.53 -30.98 8.35
C GLU A 813 9.46 -30.43 6.91
N SER A 814 10.49 -30.74 6.13
CA SER A 814 10.65 -30.33 4.74
C SER A 814 10.66 -31.55 3.81
N ALA A 815 10.20 -31.36 2.57
CA ALA A 815 10.41 -32.30 1.48
C ALA A 815 11.22 -31.64 0.35
N GLU A 816 12.17 -32.37 -0.21
CA GLU A 816 12.85 -31.97 -1.45
C GLU A 816 12.01 -32.42 -2.64
N VAL A 817 11.60 -31.48 -3.50
CA VAL A 817 10.78 -31.75 -4.68
C VAL A 817 11.62 -31.55 -5.93
N CYS A 818 11.72 -32.58 -6.76
CA CYS A 818 12.34 -32.52 -8.08
C CYS A 818 11.25 -32.48 -9.15
N LEU A 819 11.29 -31.48 -10.02
CA LEU A 819 10.37 -31.31 -11.13
C LEU A 819 10.97 -31.97 -12.38
N PRO A 820 10.21 -32.82 -13.11
CA PRO A 820 10.69 -33.49 -14.31
C PRO A 820 11.00 -32.56 -15.49
#